data_AF-A0A6B1EUG9-F1
#
_entry.id   AF-A0A6B1EUG9-F1
#
_cell.length_a   1.000
_cell.length_b   1.000
_cell.length_c   1.000
_cell.angle_alpha   90.00
_cell.angle_beta   90.00
_cell.angle_gamma   90.00
#
_symmetry.space_group_name_H-M   'P 1'
#
loop_
_entity.id
_entity.type
_entity.pdbx_description
1 polymer ?
#
loop_
_entity_poly.entity_id
_entity_poly.type
_entity_poly.pdbx_seq_one_letter_code
_entity_poly.pdbx_strand_id
1 'polypeptide(L)'
;MDCEVPFVNMDWFIGKASEPPLYNEILALPDTDTDLETLLGVDVIDNLKNHPGVRVWRAGIKESGVSRHNRVVERHKARYGAYWKSYDFAGSDGKQNISDFPLSFIHDGGEVVFNLPNGLQAYHLFDAKGMRLDSAPTEIVSNQDASDPAVYNGISCIDCHTDGMKPFTDVIRPVIEAAQNPIYDKDYALRLYVKQAVMDSLVQDDTEHFLTALTKTGNSSGGSEPVSRFHRIYNYNALDAAHAAAAVGLPKNVFLSKIRERADLGLFLVEGDVVKRDTWTSIFDAVVHALNPPVVVSIPDVDSPGTGDITGNPDDAVYIPDPNLRAALARMLGQRVDAPITVSQMEQFTHFTGRGHTKNGVYVEGEALTLVNKGIKDLTGLEYAINLKELSVREGREEFRGNGISDLTPISGLTQLESLGIGGIGNYVSDLSPIANLTNIKHLDLGGSPISDLSPISNFTQLETISFDDSVPLTDISVLADMENLRAVFMWGPRFKDMSPLVNLPNIVTMSLCGNDISEIPSLKNAPKLKKLYVFGNNVSEVSILEDLTNLERLNLRNNNITDIAPLAGLTNLKWLDLTGNPIRDWTPLYELSKNTKIEPNGFAFSAEATLVALDSTFTFNIDALFVRDLTGWQCGISFDPNLLEAIEVIEGDFLSSDATQTFFTENPEERIDNENGLITDLSMLRTDGTGLNGSGTLLSIKFKAKKVGKVTFTPGDCTLGDSEGIELPSVVPNLEIEIVEELPTPEADIFTGPKWDVNMDGEINILDLIIVAKYLGEPITANNQRADVTGDKVINVLDLVAVANAF
;
A
#
# COMPACT_ATOMS: atom_id res chain seq x y z
N MET A 1 -17.15 47.14 3.69
CA MET A 1 -16.59 46.32 2.60
C MET A 1 -16.56 44.95 3.22
N ASP A 2 -17.64 44.21 2.96
CA ASP A 2 -18.08 43.11 3.81
C ASP A 2 -17.73 41.82 3.07
N CYS A 3 -16.49 41.39 3.24
CA CYS A 3 -15.96 40.19 2.61
C CYS A 3 -15.23 39.39 3.71
N GLU A 4 -15.84 38.29 4.15
CA GLU A 4 -15.25 37.28 5.05
C GLU A 4 -14.24 36.38 4.30
N VAL A 5 -13.39 36.97 3.46
CA VAL A 5 -12.37 36.20 2.73
C VAL A 5 -11.05 36.31 3.49
N PRO A 6 -10.37 35.20 3.81
CA PRO A 6 -9.03 35.26 4.37
C PRO A 6 -8.12 36.07 3.45
N PHE A 7 -7.36 37.01 4.01
CA PHE A 7 -6.36 37.75 3.24
C PHE A 7 -5.24 36.79 2.85
N VAL A 8 -5.11 36.50 1.55
CA VAL A 8 -3.96 35.79 1.00
C VAL A 8 -3.02 36.80 0.35
N ASN A 9 -1.72 36.66 0.61
CA ASN A 9 -0.73 37.44 -0.12
C ASN A 9 -0.75 37.00 -1.60
N MET A 10 -1.20 37.88 -2.49
CA MET A 10 -1.46 37.53 -3.90
C MET A 10 -0.19 37.10 -4.66
N ASP A 11 0.95 37.73 -4.39
CA ASP A 11 2.19 37.37 -5.08
C ASP A 11 2.74 36.01 -4.58
N TRP A 12 2.62 35.74 -3.28
CA TRP A 12 2.85 34.42 -2.69
C TRP A 12 1.92 33.38 -3.28
N PHE A 13 0.63 33.68 -3.38
CA PHE A 13 -0.36 32.76 -3.90
C PHE A 13 -0.04 32.40 -5.34
N ILE A 14 0.22 33.37 -6.22
CA ILE A 14 0.58 33.09 -7.62
C ILE A 14 1.90 32.31 -7.71
N GLY A 15 2.90 32.69 -6.90
CA GLY A 15 4.18 31.98 -6.85
C GLY A 15 4.05 30.53 -6.38
N LYS A 16 3.18 30.24 -5.41
CA LYS A 16 2.99 28.89 -4.86
C LYS A 16 1.94 28.07 -5.59
N ALA A 17 0.90 28.69 -6.12
CA ALA A 17 -0.13 28.06 -6.94
C ALA A 17 0.39 27.60 -8.31
N SER A 18 1.52 28.14 -8.75
CA SER A 18 2.22 27.67 -9.96
C SER A 18 3.21 26.53 -9.70
N GLU A 19 3.44 26.16 -8.44
CA GLU A 19 4.30 25.05 -8.03
C GLU A 19 3.46 23.90 -7.44
N PRO A 20 3.91 22.64 -7.55
CA PRO A 20 3.29 21.53 -6.85
C PRO A 20 3.51 21.62 -5.32
N PRO A 21 2.62 21.03 -4.50
CA PRO A 21 1.42 20.28 -4.92
C PRO A 21 0.25 21.19 -5.33
N LEU A 22 0.26 22.47 -4.95
CA LEU A 22 -0.89 23.36 -5.08
C LEU A 22 -1.32 23.58 -6.54
N TYR A 23 -0.38 23.63 -7.48
CA TYR A 23 -0.67 23.65 -8.93
C TYR A 23 -1.55 22.48 -9.36
N ASN A 24 -1.19 21.26 -8.94
CA ASN A 24 -1.94 20.06 -9.27
C ASN A 24 -3.34 20.09 -8.66
N GLU A 25 -3.46 20.58 -7.42
CA GLU A 25 -4.72 20.67 -6.70
C GLU A 25 -5.68 21.68 -7.34
N ILE A 26 -5.20 22.89 -7.65
CA ILE A 26 -6.01 23.95 -8.25
C ILE A 26 -6.57 23.53 -9.62
N LEU A 27 -5.76 22.83 -10.41
CA LEU A 27 -6.18 22.33 -11.72
C LEU A 27 -6.91 20.99 -11.65
N ALA A 28 -7.00 20.39 -10.45
CA ALA A 28 -7.50 19.03 -10.24
C ALA A 28 -6.87 18.03 -11.24
N LEU A 29 -5.54 18.11 -11.42
CA LEU A 29 -4.84 17.24 -12.36
C LEU A 29 -5.03 15.77 -11.96
N PRO A 30 -5.25 14.86 -12.93
CA PRO A 30 -5.24 13.42 -12.66
C PRO A 30 -3.84 12.90 -12.32
N ASP A 31 -3.76 11.79 -11.60
CA ASP A 31 -2.48 11.19 -11.17
C ASP A 31 -1.81 10.40 -12.28
N THR A 32 -2.53 10.07 -13.36
CA THR A 32 -1.95 9.42 -14.53
C THR A 32 -2.17 10.27 -15.78
N ASP A 33 -1.25 10.14 -16.72
CA ASP A 33 -1.40 10.70 -18.07
C ASP A 33 -2.62 10.09 -18.80
N THR A 34 -2.95 8.82 -18.55
CA THR A 34 -4.09 8.11 -19.13
C THR A 34 -5.44 8.66 -18.63
N ASP A 35 -5.53 9.03 -17.35
CA ASP A 35 -6.71 9.70 -16.81
C ASP A 35 -6.85 11.12 -17.38
N LEU A 36 -5.73 11.82 -17.60
CA LEU A 36 -5.71 13.11 -18.27
C LEU A 36 -6.17 12.99 -19.74
N GLU A 37 -5.71 11.95 -20.45
CA GLU A 37 -6.16 11.61 -21.80
C GLU A 37 -7.68 11.41 -21.83
N THR A 38 -8.22 10.65 -20.88
CA THR A 38 -9.67 10.42 -20.73
C THR A 38 -10.43 11.74 -20.48
N LEU A 39 -9.92 12.59 -19.57
CA LEU A 39 -10.51 13.89 -19.26
C LEU A 39 -10.60 14.78 -20.51
N LEU A 40 -9.57 14.73 -21.35
CA LEU A 40 -9.43 15.52 -22.58
C LEU A 40 -10.03 14.83 -23.81
N GLY A 41 -10.60 13.62 -23.68
CA GLY A 41 -11.17 12.86 -24.79
C GLY A 41 -10.13 12.43 -25.83
N VAL A 42 -8.90 12.17 -25.40
CA VAL A 42 -7.80 11.65 -26.20
C VAL A 42 -7.72 10.15 -25.97
N ASP A 43 -7.69 9.38 -27.07
CA ASP A 43 -7.39 7.95 -27.04
C ASP A 43 -6.07 7.76 -27.80
N VAL A 44 -4.95 7.66 -27.07
CA VAL A 44 -3.62 7.60 -27.68
C VAL A 44 -3.46 6.33 -28.50
N ILE A 45 -3.94 5.19 -27.98
CA ILE A 45 -3.84 3.88 -28.63
C ILE A 45 -4.61 3.89 -29.96
N ASP A 46 -5.87 4.33 -29.96
CA ASP A 46 -6.68 4.44 -31.16
C ASP A 46 -6.10 5.45 -32.15
N ASN A 47 -5.66 6.61 -31.67
CA ASN A 47 -5.08 7.64 -32.52
C ASN A 47 -3.84 7.11 -33.27
N LEU A 48 -2.92 6.45 -32.55
CA LEU A 48 -1.72 5.86 -33.15
C LEU A 48 -2.08 4.76 -34.14
N LYS A 49 -3.01 3.87 -33.78
CA LYS A 49 -3.35 2.72 -34.62
C LYS A 49 -4.11 3.13 -35.89
N ASN A 50 -5.10 4.00 -35.75
CA ASN A 50 -6.13 4.22 -36.78
C ASN A 50 -6.06 5.61 -37.42
N HIS A 51 -5.38 6.58 -36.81
CA HIS A 51 -5.41 7.99 -37.23
C HIS A 51 -4.04 8.71 -37.34
N PRO A 52 -2.95 8.05 -37.78
CA PRO A 52 -1.65 8.72 -37.96
C PRO A 52 -1.73 9.80 -39.04
N GLY A 53 -1.24 10.99 -38.74
CA GLY A 53 -1.29 12.17 -39.59
C GLY A 53 -2.64 12.88 -39.64
N VAL A 54 -3.63 12.43 -38.85
CA VAL A 54 -5.02 12.94 -38.86
C VAL A 54 -5.50 13.36 -37.47
N ARG A 55 -5.26 12.53 -36.46
CA ARG A 55 -5.53 12.84 -35.05
C ARG A 55 -4.27 12.80 -34.18
N VAL A 56 -3.20 12.17 -34.65
CA VAL A 56 -1.86 12.17 -34.03
C VAL A 56 -0.77 12.48 -35.05
N TRP A 57 0.23 13.25 -34.63
CA TRP A 57 1.43 13.57 -35.40
C TRP A 57 2.65 13.43 -34.50
N ARG A 58 3.76 12.91 -35.03
CA ARG A 58 4.98 12.66 -34.27
C ARG A 58 6.19 13.38 -34.88
N ALA A 59 7.13 13.78 -34.05
CA ALA A 59 8.47 14.22 -34.44
C ALA A 59 9.51 13.67 -33.45
N GLY A 60 10.72 13.44 -33.92
CA GLY A 60 11.84 13.04 -33.07
C GLY A 60 12.94 14.10 -33.06
N ILE A 61 13.50 14.34 -31.89
CA ILE A 61 14.47 15.39 -31.60
C ILE A 61 15.67 14.72 -30.93
N LYS A 62 16.89 14.99 -31.40
CA LYS A 62 18.12 14.47 -30.78
C LYS A 62 18.70 15.41 -29.72
N GLU A 63 18.49 16.71 -29.88
CA GLU A 63 18.97 17.76 -28.99
C GLU A 63 17.83 18.75 -28.74
N SER A 64 17.14 18.65 -27.59
CA SER A 64 15.94 19.45 -27.29
C SER A 64 16.22 20.68 -26.41
N GLY A 65 17.44 20.81 -25.87
CA GLY A 65 17.83 21.88 -24.95
C GLY A 65 17.32 21.71 -23.51
N VAL A 66 16.47 20.72 -23.23
CA VAL A 66 15.92 20.41 -21.90
C VAL A 66 16.19 18.95 -21.51
N SER A 67 16.01 18.01 -22.44
CA SER A 67 16.44 16.61 -22.29
C SER A 67 17.91 16.47 -22.66
N ARG A 68 18.63 15.60 -21.93
CA ARG A 68 20.04 15.28 -22.19
C ARG A 68 20.25 14.25 -23.30
N HIS A 69 19.15 13.63 -23.76
CA HIS A 69 19.17 12.54 -24.72
C HIS A 69 18.08 12.75 -25.79
N ASN A 70 17.74 11.68 -26.50
CA ASN A 70 16.65 11.70 -27.47
C ASN A 70 15.35 12.22 -26.83
N ARG A 71 14.46 12.79 -27.64
CA ARG A 71 13.08 13.15 -27.26
C ARG A 71 12.16 12.86 -28.43
N VAL A 72 11.00 12.31 -28.14
CA VAL A 72 9.90 12.17 -29.12
C VAL A 72 8.76 13.06 -28.66
N VAL A 73 8.10 13.73 -29.59
CA VAL A 73 6.90 14.53 -29.28
C VAL A 73 5.75 14.07 -30.15
N GLU A 74 4.58 13.99 -29.54
CA GLU A 74 3.32 13.63 -30.16
C GLU A 74 2.28 14.72 -29.94
N ARG A 75 1.59 15.10 -31.01
CA ARG A 75 0.46 16.03 -30.95
C ARG A 75 -0.81 15.27 -31.18
N HIS A 76 -1.74 15.30 -30.23
CA HIS A 76 -3.09 14.74 -30.37
C HIS A 76 -4.15 15.84 -30.45
N LYS A 77 -5.22 15.58 -31.20
CA LYS A 77 -6.44 16.39 -31.09
C LYS A 77 -7.13 16.09 -29.76
N ALA A 78 -7.41 17.14 -28.99
CA ALA A 78 -8.07 17.06 -27.68
C ALA A 78 -9.35 17.90 -27.64
N ARG A 79 -10.19 17.66 -26.63
CA ARG A 79 -11.50 18.33 -26.45
C ARG A 79 -11.41 19.86 -26.49
N TYR A 80 -10.37 20.45 -25.90
CA TYR A 80 -10.21 21.90 -25.77
C TYR A 80 -9.14 22.49 -26.69
N GLY A 81 -8.56 21.69 -27.59
CA GLY A 81 -7.46 22.12 -28.45
C GLY A 81 -6.50 20.97 -28.72
N ALA A 82 -5.28 21.12 -28.22
CA ALA A 82 -4.22 20.13 -28.38
C ALA A 82 -3.84 19.44 -27.07
N TYR A 83 -3.30 18.24 -27.23
CA TYR A 83 -2.61 17.47 -26.21
C TYR A 83 -1.26 17.08 -26.79
N TRP A 84 -0.20 17.73 -26.33
CA TRP A 84 1.18 17.49 -26.75
C TRP A 84 1.87 16.65 -25.71
N LYS A 85 2.26 15.42 -26.05
CA LYS A 85 2.95 14.50 -25.15
C LYS A 85 4.39 14.33 -25.60
N SER A 86 5.36 14.57 -24.73
CA SER A 86 6.74 14.18 -24.96
C SER A 86 7.04 12.83 -24.34
N TYR A 87 8.04 12.18 -24.90
CA TYR A 87 8.70 11.02 -24.35
C TYR A 87 10.18 11.36 -24.27
N ASP A 88 10.69 11.42 -23.06
CA ASP A 88 12.06 11.79 -22.72
C ASP A 88 12.81 10.53 -22.26
N PHE A 89 14.12 10.50 -22.51
CA PHE A 89 14.95 9.30 -22.42
C PHE A 89 16.16 9.55 -21.52
N ALA A 90 16.57 8.54 -20.75
CA ALA A 90 17.79 8.57 -19.91
C ALA A 90 19.06 8.15 -20.69
N GLY A 91 18.91 7.76 -21.96
CA GLY A 91 19.97 7.30 -22.83
C GLY A 91 19.62 7.44 -24.32
N SER A 92 20.56 7.06 -25.18
CA SER A 92 20.43 7.21 -26.65
C SER A 92 20.72 5.92 -27.43
N ASP A 93 20.82 4.77 -26.75
CA ASP A 93 21.16 3.46 -27.30
C ASP A 93 20.03 2.44 -27.14
N GLY A 94 20.20 1.23 -27.68
CA GLY A 94 19.19 0.17 -27.62
C GLY A 94 17.81 0.64 -28.10
N LYS A 95 16.75 0.30 -27.36
CA LYS A 95 15.37 0.76 -27.63
C LYS A 95 15.14 2.26 -27.36
N GLN A 96 16.13 2.97 -26.84
CA GLN A 96 16.09 4.44 -26.69
C GLN A 96 16.72 5.15 -27.90
N ASN A 97 17.33 4.42 -28.84
CA ASN A 97 17.75 4.98 -30.13
C ASN A 97 16.54 5.16 -31.06
N ILE A 98 15.97 6.36 -31.06
CA ILE A 98 14.78 6.70 -31.84
C ILE A 98 15.01 6.71 -33.36
N SER A 99 16.26 6.65 -33.84
CA SER A 99 16.58 6.47 -35.27
C SER A 99 16.36 5.03 -35.73
N ASP A 100 16.69 4.06 -34.86
CA ASP A 100 16.55 2.63 -35.14
C ASP A 100 15.15 2.12 -34.77
N PHE A 101 14.54 2.69 -33.71
CA PHE A 101 13.25 2.29 -33.18
C PHE A 101 12.21 3.45 -33.16
N PRO A 102 11.91 4.10 -34.29
CA PRO A 102 10.98 5.24 -34.34
C PRO A 102 9.53 4.88 -33.97
N LEU A 103 9.17 3.59 -33.98
CA LEU A 103 7.82 3.11 -33.66
C LEU A 103 7.71 2.32 -32.35
N SER A 104 8.82 1.88 -31.78
CA SER A 104 8.85 0.89 -30.69
C SER A 104 9.99 1.18 -29.71
N PHE A 105 9.95 2.36 -29.12
CA PHE A 105 10.94 2.84 -28.18
C PHE A 105 10.49 2.66 -26.72
N ILE A 106 11.42 2.76 -25.77
CA ILE A 106 11.15 2.79 -24.32
C ILE A 106 11.62 4.15 -23.81
N HIS A 107 10.73 4.90 -23.16
CA HIS A 107 11.02 6.21 -22.57
C HIS A 107 11.10 6.10 -21.05
N ASP A 108 11.67 7.10 -20.40
CA ASP A 108 11.86 7.13 -18.95
C ASP A 108 10.93 8.15 -18.26
N GLY A 109 10.18 8.92 -19.05
CA GLY A 109 9.16 9.86 -18.59
C GLY A 109 8.76 10.83 -19.69
N GLY A 110 8.11 11.92 -19.30
CA GLY A 110 7.78 12.97 -20.24
C GLY A 110 6.95 14.10 -19.64
N GLU A 111 6.47 14.94 -20.54
CA GLU A 111 5.63 16.10 -20.26
C GLU A 111 4.42 16.09 -21.19
N VAL A 112 3.27 16.47 -20.66
CA VAL A 112 2.10 16.84 -21.44
C VAL A 112 1.88 18.34 -21.37
N VAL A 113 1.78 19.00 -22.52
CA VAL A 113 1.24 20.36 -22.66
C VAL A 113 -0.16 20.26 -23.26
N PHE A 114 -1.18 20.77 -22.57
CA PHE A 114 -2.57 20.66 -23.02
C PHE A 114 -3.38 21.93 -22.81
N ASN A 115 -4.48 22.08 -23.57
CA ASN A 115 -5.37 23.23 -23.42
C ASN A 115 -6.45 22.99 -22.35
N LEU A 116 -6.67 24.00 -21.52
CA LEU A 116 -7.78 24.12 -20.57
C LEU A 116 -9.06 24.60 -21.27
N PRO A 117 -10.24 24.47 -20.64
CA PRO A 117 -11.51 24.94 -21.23
C PRO A 117 -11.56 26.42 -21.61
N ASN A 118 -10.73 27.25 -20.97
CA ASN A 118 -10.59 28.68 -21.28
C ASN A 118 -9.59 28.97 -22.41
N GLY A 119 -8.94 27.94 -22.96
CA GLY A 119 -7.95 28.02 -24.03
C GLY A 119 -6.51 28.26 -23.56
N LEU A 120 -6.28 28.51 -22.27
CA LEU A 120 -4.91 28.58 -21.71
C LEU A 120 -4.25 27.20 -21.71
N GLN A 121 -2.94 27.17 -21.51
CA GLN A 121 -2.16 25.93 -21.41
C GLN A 121 -1.97 25.50 -19.96
N ALA A 122 -1.93 24.19 -19.75
CA ALA A 122 -1.55 23.52 -18.52
C ALA A 122 -0.60 22.36 -18.82
N TYR A 123 0.05 21.87 -17.77
CA TYR A 123 1.21 21.00 -17.86
C TYR A 123 1.05 19.80 -16.93
N HIS A 124 1.58 18.66 -17.35
CA HIS A 124 1.56 17.43 -16.57
C HIS A 124 2.83 16.63 -16.85
N LEU A 125 3.71 16.54 -15.85
CA LEU A 125 4.92 15.71 -15.91
C LEU A 125 4.57 14.29 -15.48
N PHE A 126 5.18 13.29 -16.11
CA PHE A 126 4.95 11.88 -15.78
C PHE A 126 6.21 11.01 -15.89
N ASP A 127 6.24 9.91 -15.13
CA ASP A 127 7.32 8.91 -15.17
C ASP A 127 7.12 7.87 -16.29
N ALA A 128 8.03 6.89 -16.40
CA ALA A 128 7.94 5.81 -17.39
C ALA A 128 6.65 4.96 -17.30
N LYS A 129 5.93 5.00 -16.17
CA LYS A 129 4.68 4.28 -15.94
C LYS A 129 3.44 5.15 -16.20
N GLY A 130 3.63 6.42 -16.56
CA GLY A 130 2.54 7.38 -16.75
C GLY A 130 2.07 8.05 -15.46
N MET A 131 2.76 7.86 -14.33
CA MET A 131 2.40 8.47 -13.05
C MET A 131 2.87 9.91 -13.00
N ARG A 132 1.99 10.82 -12.55
CA ARG A 132 2.28 12.26 -12.45
C ARG A 132 3.43 12.50 -11.47
N LEU A 133 4.35 13.39 -11.87
CA LEU A 133 5.46 13.84 -11.06
C LEU A 133 5.29 15.32 -10.68
N ASP A 134 5.70 15.66 -9.45
CA ASP A 134 5.83 17.06 -9.02
C ASP A 134 7.13 17.69 -9.52
N SER A 135 8.19 16.88 -9.64
CA SER A 135 9.49 17.28 -10.17
C SER A 135 10.06 16.15 -11.01
N ALA A 136 10.57 16.46 -12.20
CA ALA A 136 11.17 15.48 -13.08
C ALA A 136 12.62 15.17 -12.68
N PRO A 137 13.09 13.92 -12.86
CA PRO A 137 14.47 13.55 -12.55
C PRO A 137 15.48 14.30 -13.43
N THR A 138 16.48 14.92 -12.80
CA THR A 138 17.46 15.81 -13.46
C THR A 138 18.37 15.12 -14.47
N GLU A 139 18.50 13.81 -14.37
CA GLU A 139 19.21 12.94 -15.29
C GLU A 139 18.47 12.78 -16.63
N ILE A 140 17.14 12.95 -16.64
CA ILE A 140 16.30 12.88 -17.85
C ILE A 140 16.14 14.29 -18.43
N VAL A 141 15.68 15.25 -17.61
CA VAL A 141 15.43 16.64 -18.02
C VAL A 141 15.94 17.61 -16.96
N SER A 142 16.60 18.69 -17.39
CA SER A 142 17.13 19.69 -16.45
C SER A 142 17.19 21.07 -17.07
N ASN A 143 16.91 22.11 -16.28
CA ASN A 143 17.10 23.50 -16.68
C ASN A 143 18.55 23.94 -16.47
N GLN A 144 19.41 23.71 -17.46
CA GLN A 144 20.88 23.86 -17.32
C GLN A 144 21.34 25.31 -17.05
N ASP A 145 20.52 26.29 -17.40
CA ASP A 145 20.84 27.72 -17.27
C ASP A 145 20.29 28.33 -15.96
N ALA A 146 19.57 27.56 -15.14
CA ALA A 146 19.00 28.01 -13.87
C ALA A 146 19.88 27.65 -12.67
N SER A 147 19.76 28.44 -11.60
CA SER A 147 20.43 28.14 -10.32
C SER A 147 19.91 26.86 -9.66
N ASP A 148 18.65 26.52 -9.90
CA ASP A 148 18.05 25.22 -9.59
C ASP A 148 17.77 24.50 -10.92
N PRO A 149 18.46 23.37 -11.21
CA PRO A 149 18.30 22.64 -12.45
C PRO A 149 17.03 21.78 -12.50
N ALA A 150 16.29 21.64 -11.39
CA ALA A 150 15.08 20.85 -11.32
C ALA A 150 13.95 21.42 -12.19
N VAL A 151 13.15 20.52 -12.77
CA VAL A 151 11.98 20.87 -13.60
C VAL A 151 10.73 20.48 -12.82
N TYR A 152 10.02 21.47 -12.29
CA TYR A 152 8.79 21.29 -11.51
C TYR A 152 7.55 21.40 -12.39
N ASN A 153 6.57 20.53 -12.15
CA ASN A 153 5.31 20.57 -12.90
C ASN A 153 4.61 21.92 -12.68
N GLY A 154 4.05 22.50 -13.74
CA GLY A 154 3.54 23.87 -13.67
C GLY A 154 4.63 24.90 -13.97
N ILE A 155 5.29 25.46 -12.95
CA ILE A 155 6.10 26.68 -13.14
C ILE A 155 7.25 26.51 -14.13
N SER A 156 8.02 25.43 -14.08
CA SER A 156 9.15 25.26 -15.01
C SER A 156 8.65 25.18 -16.45
N CYS A 157 7.51 24.53 -16.66
CA CYS A 157 6.86 24.42 -17.96
C CYS A 157 6.26 25.74 -18.43
N ILE A 158 5.59 26.50 -17.53
CA ILE A 158 5.09 27.85 -17.78
C ILE A 158 6.24 28.78 -18.20
N ASP A 159 7.37 28.73 -17.50
CA ASP A 159 8.57 29.51 -17.78
C ASP A 159 9.19 29.18 -19.13
N CYS A 160 9.12 27.91 -19.55
CA CYS A 160 9.53 27.52 -20.90
C CYS A 160 8.51 28.05 -21.93
N HIS A 161 7.22 27.85 -21.71
CA HIS A 161 6.15 28.08 -22.69
C HIS A 161 5.44 29.44 -22.58
N THR A 162 6.15 30.47 -22.11
CA THR A 162 5.56 31.82 -21.88
C THR A 162 4.91 32.43 -23.12
N ASP A 163 5.38 32.07 -24.30
CA ASP A 163 4.90 32.57 -25.60
C ASP A 163 4.20 31.47 -26.43
N GLY A 164 3.82 30.35 -25.79
CA GLY A 164 3.17 29.19 -26.41
C GLY A 164 4.10 28.03 -26.74
N MET A 165 3.73 27.23 -27.76
CA MET A 165 4.47 26.02 -28.12
C MET A 165 5.84 26.36 -28.71
N LYS A 166 6.88 25.64 -28.29
CA LYS A 166 8.23 25.84 -28.82
C LYS A 166 8.41 25.19 -30.19
N PRO A 167 9.00 25.87 -31.17
CA PRO A 167 9.34 25.26 -32.44
C PRO A 167 10.48 24.25 -32.27
N PHE A 168 10.45 23.18 -33.04
CA PHE A 168 11.47 22.13 -33.07
C PHE A 168 11.59 21.54 -34.47
N THR A 169 12.74 20.94 -34.76
CA THR A 169 13.01 20.28 -36.06
C THR A 169 12.98 18.76 -35.90
N ASP A 170 12.17 18.08 -36.69
CA ASP A 170 12.16 16.62 -36.75
C ASP A 170 13.41 16.11 -37.48
N VAL A 171 14.24 15.36 -36.76
CA VAL A 171 15.45 14.74 -37.32
C VAL A 171 15.26 13.26 -37.68
N ILE A 172 14.08 12.69 -37.42
CA ILE A 172 13.81 11.26 -37.62
C ILE A 172 13.10 10.99 -38.94
N ARG A 173 12.18 11.86 -39.40
CA ARG A 173 11.57 11.68 -40.73
C ARG A 173 12.61 11.53 -41.86
N PRO A 174 13.67 12.35 -41.97
CA PRO A 174 14.68 12.16 -43.03
C PRO A 174 15.38 10.80 -42.95
N VAL A 175 15.57 10.25 -41.75
CA VAL A 175 16.15 8.91 -41.53
C VAL A 175 15.19 7.84 -42.04
N ILE A 176 13.90 7.95 -41.75
CA ILE A 176 12.87 7.04 -42.26
C ILE A 176 12.80 7.09 -43.79
N GLU A 177 12.85 8.29 -44.38
CA GLU A 177 12.82 8.47 -45.84
C GLU A 177 14.02 7.78 -46.51
N ALA A 178 15.22 7.90 -45.93
CA ALA A 178 16.45 7.29 -46.43
C ALA A 178 16.55 5.77 -46.22
N ALA A 179 15.78 5.19 -45.28
CA ALA A 179 15.85 3.77 -44.95
C ALA A 179 15.37 2.89 -46.13
N GLN A 180 16.22 1.96 -46.60
CA GLN A 180 15.88 1.08 -47.73
C GLN A 180 15.08 -0.16 -47.30
N ASN A 181 15.44 -0.79 -46.18
CA ASN A 181 14.78 -1.97 -45.62
C ASN A 181 14.73 -1.89 -44.08
N PRO A 182 13.92 -0.97 -43.51
CA PRO A 182 13.85 -0.82 -42.07
C PRO A 182 13.19 -2.03 -41.38
N ILE A 183 13.52 -2.26 -40.11
CA ILE A 183 12.90 -3.28 -39.25
C ILE A 183 11.46 -2.93 -38.80
N TYR A 184 10.93 -1.81 -39.30
CA TYR A 184 9.63 -1.25 -38.96
C TYR A 184 8.83 -0.92 -40.23
N ASP A 185 7.51 -0.76 -40.10
CA ASP A 185 6.65 -0.36 -41.22
C ASP A 185 6.95 1.09 -41.62
N LYS A 186 7.67 1.25 -42.74
CA LYS A 186 8.09 2.55 -43.29
C LYS A 186 6.90 3.42 -43.67
N ASP A 187 5.86 2.85 -44.27
CA ASP A 187 4.72 3.62 -44.76
C ASP A 187 3.86 4.13 -43.60
N TYR A 188 3.69 3.29 -42.57
CA TYR A 188 3.07 3.73 -41.32
C TYR A 188 3.90 4.83 -40.64
N ALA A 189 5.22 4.64 -40.52
CA ALA A 189 6.10 5.63 -39.93
C ALA A 189 6.03 6.99 -40.66
N LEU A 190 5.97 7.01 -41.99
CA LEU A 190 5.86 8.26 -42.77
C LEU A 190 4.48 8.94 -42.70
N ARG A 191 3.42 8.21 -42.31
CA ARG A 191 2.10 8.80 -41.99
C ARG A 191 2.12 9.46 -40.61
N LEU A 192 2.83 8.87 -39.65
CA LEU A 192 2.92 9.36 -38.28
C LEU A 192 3.91 10.51 -38.13
N TYR A 193 5.13 10.35 -38.65
CA TYR A 193 6.17 11.37 -38.72
C TYR A 193 5.95 12.25 -39.95
N VAL A 194 5.15 13.31 -39.83
CA VAL A 194 4.77 14.16 -40.97
C VAL A 194 5.88 15.11 -41.43
N LYS A 195 5.71 15.72 -42.62
CA LYS A 195 6.65 16.73 -43.11
C LYS A 195 6.75 17.89 -42.12
N GLN A 196 7.94 18.45 -41.97
CA GLN A 196 8.21 19.57 -41.06
C GLN A 196 7.19 20.72 -41.17
N ALA A 197 6.86 21.14 -42.40
CA ALA A 197 5.89 22.22 -42.62
C ALA A 197 4.48 21.94 -42.04
N VAL A 198 4.07 20.67 -41.93
CA VAL A 198 2.80 20.29 -41.28
C VAL A 198 2.93 20.43 -39.77
N MET A 199 4.06 19.97 -39.21
CA MET A 199 4.34 20.10 -37.78
C MET A 199 4.46 21.58 -37.36
N ASP A 200 5.17 22.39 -38.15
CA ASP A 200 5.31 23.84 -37.93
C ASP A 200 3.94 24.53 -37.89
N SER A 201 3.05 24.16 -38.82
CA SER A 201 1.68 24.69 -38.84
C SER A 201 0.90 24.31 -37.59
N LEU A 202 1.03 23.08 -37.09
CA LEU A 202 0.35 22.64 -35.86
C LEU A 202 0.87 23.39 -34.63
N VAL A 203 2.19 23.55 -34.52
CA VAL A 203 2.83 24.34 -33.45
C VAL A 203 2.36 25.79 -33.49
N GLN A 204 2.29 26.39 -34.69
CA GLN A 204 1.80 27.75 -34.88
C GLN A 204 0.32 27.89 -34.47
N ASP A 205 -0.55 27.01 -34.97
CA ASP A 205 -1.99 27.04 -34.68
C ASP A 205 -2.26 26.93 -33.16
N ASP A 206 -1.58 26.01 -32.48
CA ASP A 206 -1.74 25.79 -31.04
C ASP A 206 -1.14 26.96 -30.22
N THR A 207 -0.10 27.62 -30.73
CA THR A 207 0.46 28.85 -30.15
C THR A 207 -0.50 30.03 -30.30
N GLU A 208 -1.08 30.24 -31.48
CA GLU A 208 -2.05 31.31 -31.73
C GLU A 208 -3.31 31.13 -30.87
N HIS A 209 -3.76 29.88 -30.68
CA HIS A 209 -4.84 29.56 -29.75
C HIS A 209 -4.50 30.02 -28.33
N PHE A 210 -3.35 29.62 -27.80
CA PHE A 210 -2.90 30.01 -26.47
C PHE A 210 -2.82 31.53 -26.31
N LEU A 211 -2.18 32.24 -27.26
CA LEU A 211 -2.04 33.70 -27.22
C LEU A 211 -3.39 34.42 -27.30
N THR A 212 -4.35 33.86 -28.05
CA THR A 212 -5.72 34.37 -28.11
C THR A 212 -6.43 34.22 -26.76
N ALA A 213 -6.27 33.08 -26.09
CA ALA A 213 -6.81 32.87 -24.75
C ALA A 213 -6.15 33.79 -23.72
N LEU A 214 -4.84 33.96 -23.81
CA LEU A 214 -4.06 34.86 -22.96
C LEU A 214 -4.51 36.32 -23.10
N THR A 215 -4.79 36.78 -24.33
CA THR A 215 -5.28 38.14 -24.55
C THR A 215 -6.63 38.38 -23.85
N LYS A 216 -7.48 37.35 -23.75
CA LYS A 216 -8.79 37.43 -23.06
C LYS A 216 -8.67 37.59 -21.54
N THR A 217 -7.53 37.27 -20.93
CA THR A 217 -7.32 37.47 -19.48
C THR A 217 -7.06 38.94 -19.13
N GLY A 218 -7.01 39.83 -20.13
CA GLY A 218 -6.66 41.24 -19.94
C GLY A 218 -5.16 41.52 -19.95
N ASN A 219 -4.34 40.54 -20.35
CA ASN A 219 -2.90 40.72 -20.51
C ASN A 219 -2.58 41.72 -21.64
N SER A 220 -2.40 43.00 -21.28
CA SER A 220 -2.04 44.08 -22.20
C SER A 220 -0.54 44.15 -22.52
N SER A 221 0.28 43.23 -21.97
CA SER A 221 1.74 43.33 -21.87
C SER A 221 2.49 42.58 -22.98
N GLY A 222 2.07 42.71 -24.23
CA GLY A 222 2.92 42.31 -25.37
C GLY A 222 3.12 40.82 -25.63
N GLY A 223 2.21 39.94 -25.17
CA GLY A 223 2.09 38.57 -25.71
C GLY A 223 2.74 37.42 -24.91
N SER A 224 3.18 37.64 -23.67
CA SER A 224 3.82 36.61 -22.83
C SER A 224 3.05 36.37 -21.52
N GLU A 225 2.98 35.12 -21.06
CA GLU A 225 2.24 34.70 -19.86
C GLU A 225 2.79 35.30 -18.54
N PRO A 226 1.99 36.06 -17.75
CA PRO A 226 2.48 36.75 -16.56
C PRO A 226 2.87 35.88 -15.36
N VAL A 227 2.36 34.65 -15.20
CA VAL A 227 2.64 33.80 -14.01
C VAL A 227 4.13 33.58 -13.81
N SER A 228 4.88 33.27 -14.87
CA SER A 228 6.35 33.14 -14.87
C SER A 228 7.02 34.38 -14.26
N ARG A 229 6.59 35.56 -14.68
CA ARG A 229 7.12 36.83 -14.22
C ARG A 229 6.79 37.09 -12.75
N PHE A 230 5.56 36.80 -12.32
CA PHE A 230 5.15 36.95 -10.93
C PHE A 230 5.92 36.01 -10.00
N HIS A 231 6.06 34.75 -10.41
CA HIS A 231 6.87 33.76 -9.70
C HIS A 231 8.32 34.24 -9.52
N ARG A 232 8.96 34.74 -10.58
CA ARG A 232 10.32 35.27 -10.50
C ARG A 232 10.43 36.48 -9.57
N ILE A 233 9.48 37.41 -9.63
CA ILE A 233 9.44 38.56 -8.72
C ILE A 233 9.26 38.09 -7.28
N TYR A 234 8.42 37.08 -7.06
CA TYR A 234 8.17 36.54 -5.73
C TYR A 234 9.42 35.88 -5.15
N ASN A 235 10.06 34.98 -5.89
CA ASN A 235 11.14 34.14 -5.37
C ASN A 235 12.53 34.82 -5.41
N TYR A 236 12.79 35.73 -6.35
CA TYR A 236 14.15 36.27 -6.55
C TYR A 236 14.32 37.75 -6.18
N ASN A 237 13.24 38.52 -6.02
CA ASN A 237 13.34 39.95 -5.70
C ASN A 237 13.05 40.24 -4.22
N ALA A 238 13.85 41.13 -3.63
CA ALA A 238 13.49 41.81 -2.40
C ALA A 238 12.32 42.78 -2.64
N LEU A 239 11.45 42.97 -1.65
CA LEU A 239 10.31 43.88 -1.77
C LEU A 239 10.74 45.30 -1.44
N ASP A 240 10.58 46.22 -2.38
CA ASP A 240 10.63 47.65 -2.08
C ASP A 240 9.35 48.12 -1.36
N ALA A 241 9.37 49.37 -0.88
CA ALA A 241 8.23 49.97 -0.20
C ALA A 241 6.94 50.04 -1.04
N ALA A 242 7.04 50.09 -2.38
CA ALA A 242 5.86 50.13 -3.25
C ALA A 242 5.20 48.75 -3.33
N HIS A 243 6.00 47.70 -3.48
CA HIS A 243 5.53 46.32 -3.50
C HIS A 243 4.98 45.88 -2.14
N ALA A 244 5.67 46.23 -1.05
CA ALA A 244 5.20 45.96 0.31
C ALA A 244 3.85 46.65 0.61
N ALA A 245 3.70 47.91 0.17
CA ALA A 245 2.44 48.64 0.31
C ALA A 245 1.31 48.01 -0.51
N ALA A 246 1.60 47.58 -1.75
CA ALA A 246 0.63 46.92 -2.61
C ALA A 246 0.18 45.57 -2.04
N ALA A 247 1.09 44.79 -1.43
CA ALA A 247 0.79 43.50 -0.82
C ALA A 247 -0.21 43.59 0.35
N VAL A 248 -0.32 44.76 1.00
CA VAL A 248 -1.30 45.03 2.06
C VAL A 248 -2.45 45.94 1.61
N GLY A 249 -2.56 46.21 0.30
CA GLY A 249 -3.65 46.99 -0.29
C GLY A 249 -3.62 48.49 0.05
N LEU A 250 -2.46 49.06 0.35
CA LEU A 250 -2.31 50.48 0.73
C LEU A 250 -1.51 51.29 -0.31
N PRO A 251 -1.84 52.58 -0.50
CA PRO A 251 -0.95 53.49 -1.22
C PRO A 251 0.42 53.59 -0.54
N LYS A 252 1.51 53.61 -1.32
CA LYS A 252 2.91 53.62 -0.83
C LYS A 252 3.16 54.62 0.31
N ASN A 253 2.68 55.84 0.16
CA ASN A 253 2.84 56.90 1.16
C ASN A 253 2.06 56.63 2.46
N VAL A 254 0.87 56.04 2.36
CA VAL A 254 0.04 55.66 3.51
C VAL A 254 0.69 54.50 4.26
N PHE A 255 1.17 53.48 3.54
CA PHE A 255 1.90 52.36 4.11
C PHE A 255 3.14 52.82 4.87
N LEU A 256 4.01 53.62 4.24
CA LEU A 256 5.22 54.15 4.86
C LEU A 256 4.92 55.00 6.10
N SER A 257 3.81 55.75 6.11
CA SER A 257 3.40 56.50 7.31
C SER A 257 3.02 55.57 8.44
N LYS A 258 2.12 54.60 8.19
CA LYS A 258 1.61 53.73 9.25
C LYS A 258 2.65 52.76 9.80
N ILE A 259 3.52 52.21 8.94
CA ILE A 259 4.54 51.26 9.39
C ILE A 259 5.59 51.92 10.30
N ARG A 260 5.90 53.22 10.07
CA ARG A 260 6.82 53.99 10.93
C ARG A 260 6.28 54.21 12.34
N GLU A 261 4.95 54.17 12.51
CA GLU A 261 4.31 54.26 13.81
C GLU A 261 4.28 52.91 14.55
N ARG A 262 4.69 51.81 13.88
CA ARG A 262 4.66 50.44 14.37
C ARG A 262 6.05 49.86 14.56
N ALA A 263 6.83 50.49 15.44
CA ALA A 263 8.18 50.03 15.80
C ALA A 263 8.19 48.60 16.38
N ASP A 264 7.06 48.13 16.90
CA ASP A 264 6.83 46.78 17.41
C ASP A 264 6.89 45.68 16.33
N LEU A 265 6.67 46.03 15.06
CA LEU A 265 6.76 45.08 13.94
C LEU A 265 8.20 44.83 13.47
N GLY A 266 9.18 45.57 14.00
CA GLY A 266 10.59 45.46 13.60
C GLY A 266 10.87 45.84 12.13
N LEU A 267 9.90 46.45 11.44
CA LEU A 267 9.98 46.79 10.03
C LEU A 267 10.24 48.30 9.83
N PHE A 268 11.51 48.69 9.77
CA PHE A 268 11.91 50.09 9.54
C PHE A 268 12.21 50.33 8.06
N LEU A 269 11.17 50.40 7.24
CA LEU A 269 11.29 50.74 5.80
C LEU A 269 11.33 52.26 5.59
N VAL A 270 12.41 52.79 4.99
CA VAL A 270 12.42 54.14 4.41
C VAL A 270 12.35 54.12 2.89
N GLU A 271 12.17 55.29 2.27
CA GLU A 271 12.09 55.39 0.82
C GLU A 271 13.45 55.04 0.19
N GLY A 272 13.48 53.98 -0.64
CA GLY A 272 14.69 53.43 -1.24
C GLY A 272 15.17 52.11 -0.62
N ASP A 273 14.61 51.71 0.53
CA ASP A 273 14.93 50.43 1.18
C ASP A 273 14.18 49.25 0.54
N VAL A 274 14.71 48.06 0.79
CA VAL A 274 14.10 46.78 0.43
C VAL A 274 14.05 45.84 1.64
N VAL A 275 13.02 44.99 1.70
CA VAL A 275 12.89 43.91 2.68
C VAL A 275 13.14 42.58 2.00
N LYS A 276 13.94 41.71 2.61
CA LYS A 276 14.11 40.35 2.12
C LYS A 276 12.80 39.57 2.23
N ARG A 277 12.57 38.67 1.25
CA ARG A 277 11.30 37.96 1.11
C ARG A 277 10.96 37.07 2.30
N ASP A 278 11.95 36.41 2.88
CA ASP A 278 11.82 35.58 4.09
C ASP A 278 11.36 36.40 5.29
N THR A 279 12.01 37.54 5.54
CA THR A 279 11.63 38.49 6.59
C THR A 279 10.20 38.99 6.37
N TRP A 280 9.87 39.46 5.16
CA TRP A 280 8.52 39.93 4.84
C TRP A 280 7.45 38.86 5.09
N THR A 281 7.69 37.64 4.62
CA THR A 281 6.75 36.52 4.76
C THR A 281 6.52 36.17 6.23
N SER A 282 7.59 36.16 7.05
CA SER A 282 7.51 35.83 8.48
C SER A 282 6.73 36.83 9.33
N ILE A 283 6.60 38.08 8.88
CA ILE A 283 5.92 39.15 9.62
C ILE A 283 4.64 39.63 8.93
N PHE A 284 4.26 39.02 7.80
CA PHE A 284 3.16 39.51 6.96
C PHE A 284 1.83 39.54 7.73
N ASP A 285 1.53 38.51 8.52
CA ASP A 285 0.30 38.50 9.34
C ASP A 285 0.27 39.69 10.29
N ALA A 286 1.40 39.97 10.95
CA ALA A 286 1.47 40.97 11.99
C ALA A 286 1.32 42.37 11.37
N VAL A 287 1.89 42.57 10.17
CA VAL A 287 1.74 43.78 9.37
C VAL A 287 0.28 43.97 8.92
N VAL A 288 -0.40 42.94 8.42
CA VAL A 288 -1.82 43.04 8.00
C VAL A 288 -2.71 43.38 9.20
N HIS A 289 -2.59 42.65 10.31
CA HIS A 289 -3.34 42.93 11.54
C HIS A 289 -3.09 44.33 12.08
N ALA A 290 -1.84 44.78 11.99
CA ALA A 290 -1.42 46.09 12.47
C ALA A 290 -1.98 47.26 11.65
N LEU A 291 -2.01 47.11 10.33
CA LEU A 291 -2.29 48.20 9.40
C LEU A 291 -3.75 48.23 8.92
N ASN A 292 -4.43 47.10 9.05
CA ASN A 292 -5.81 46.88 8.64
C ASN A 292 -6.56 46.03 9.70
N PRO A 293 -6.76 46.55 10.92
CA PRO A 293 -7.35 45.77 12.02
C PRO A 293 -8.77 45.33 11.65
N PRO A 294 -9.13 44.05 11.83
CA PRO A 294 -10.48 43.57 11.55
C PRO A 294 -11.48 44.30 12.46
N VAL A 295 -12.60 44.74 11.87
CA VAL A 295 -13.78 45.10 12.64
C VAL A 295 -14.31 43.79 13.22
N VAL A 296 -14.19 43.61 14.52
CA VAL A 296 -14.83 42.49 15.22
C VAL A 296 -16.33 42.74 15.19
N VAL A 297 -17.01 42.11 14.22
CA VAL A 297 -18.46 41.92 14.29
C VAL A 297 -18.67 40.67 15.12
N SER A 298 -19.33 40.81 16.27
CA SER A 298 -19.91 39.65 16.95
C SER A 298 -20.89 39.00 15.98
N ILE A 299 -20.56 37.82 15.49
CA ILE A 299 -21.47 37.00 14.71
C ILE A 299 -22.69 36.78 15.62
N PRO A 300 -23.91 37.20 15.24
CA PRO A 300 -25.08 36.61 15.88
C PRO A 300 -25.01 35.14 15.54
N ASP A 301 -25.16 34.26 16.53
CA ASP A 301 -25.34 32.82 16.32
C ASP A 301 -26.18 32.63 15.04
N VAL A 302 -25.51 32.28 13.95
CA VAL A 302 -26.19 31.60 12.87
C VAL A 302 -26.41 30.26 13.53
N ASP A 303 -27.62 30.09 14.06
CA ASP A 303 -28.09 28.80 14.52
C ASP A 303 -27.49 27.77 13.58
N SER A 304 -26.60 26.91 14.11
CA SER A 304 -26.46 25.58 13.55
C SER A 304 -27.88 25.15 13.23
N PRO A 305 -28.21 24.66 12.02
CA PRO A 305 -29.54 24.10 11.82
C PRO A 305 -29.69 23.12 12.95
N GLY A 306 -30.56 23.46 13.89
CA GLY A 306 -30.83 22.61 15.02
C GLY A 306 -31.28 21.29 14.43
N THR A 307 -31.38 20.30 15.28
CA THR A 307 -32.08 19.04 15.03
C THR A 307 -33.59 19.20 14.73
N GLY A 308 -34.00 20.35 14.17
CA GLY A 308 -35.32 20.69 13.69
C GLY A 308 -35.50 20.35 12.20
N ASP A 309 -36.77 20.23 11.83
CA ASP A 309 -37.31 19.73 10.57
C ASP A 309 -36.49 20.16 9.33
N ILE A 310 -35.71 19.21 8.76
CA ILE A 310 -34.86 19.39 7.56
C ILE A 310 -35.70 19.47 6.27
N THR A 311 -37.04 19.57 6.40
CA THR A 311 -37.99 19.71 5.30
C THR A 311 -37.98 21.15 4.78
N GLY A 312 -36.86 21.56 4.18
CA GLY A 312 -36.79 22.75 3.33
C GLY A 312 -37.69 22.59 2.09
N ASN A 313 -37.88 23.66 1.32
CA ASN A 313 -38.61 23.57 0.06
C ASN A 313 -37.86 22.60 -0.89
N PRO A 314 -38.52 21.60 -1.50
CA PRO A 314 -37.86 20.56 -2.31
C PRO A 314 -37.00 21.08 -3.48
N ASP A 315 -37.29 22.29 -3.95
CA ASP A 315 -36.59 22.96 -5.05
C ASP A 315 -35.39 23.82 -4.59
N ASP A 316 -35.18 23.98 -3.28
CA ASP A 316 -34.07 24.78 -2.75
C ASP A 316 -32.73 24.10 -3.03
N ALA A 317 -31.72 24.92 -3.38
CA ALA A 317 -30.37 24.44 -3.63
C ALA A 317 -29.67 24.10 -2.30
N VAL A 318 -29.04 22.92 -2.25
CA VAL A 318 -28.26 22.46 -1.12
C VAL A 318 -26.85 23.03 -1.19
N TYR A 319 -26.38 23.55 -0.06
CA TYR A 319 -25.01 24.02 0.08
C TYR A 319 -24.07 22.82 0.27
N ILE A 320 -23.15 22.63 -0.67
CA ILE A 320 -22.14 21.56 -0.66
C ILE A 320 -20.78 22.22 -0.87
N PRO A 321 -20.06 22.58 0.20
CA PRO A 321 -18.81 23.34 0.12
C PRO A 321 -17.65 22.52 -0.45
N ASP A 322 -17.64 21.20 -0.23
CA ASP A 322 -16.61 20.32 -0.75
C ASP A 322 -16.80 20.10 -2.27
N PRO A 323 -15.84 20.51 -3.11
CA PRO A 323 -15.98 20.40 -4.56
C PRO A 323 -15.95 18.95 -5.04
N ASN A 324 -15.29 18.04 -4.33
CA ASN A 324 -15.21 16.63 -4.68
C ASN A 324 -16.51 15.91 -4.35
N LEU A 325 -17.11 16.20 -3.19
CA LEU A 325 -18.44 15.70 -2.81
C LEU A 325 -19.48 16.21 -3.79
N ARG A 326 -19.48 17.53 -4.05
CA ARG A 326 -20.40 18.14 -5.02
C ARG A 326 -20.26 17.52 -6.40
N ALA A 327 -19.04 17.36 -6.90
CA ALA A 327 -18.79 16.76 -8.20
C ALA A 327 -19.20 15.28 -8.25
N ALA A 328 -19.02 14.53 -7.17
CA ALA A 328 -19.49 13.16 -7.07
C ALA A 328 -21.02 13.11 -7.17
N LEU A 329 -21.73 13.87 -6.33
CA LEU A 329 -23.19 13.92 -6.30
C LEU A 329 -23.78 14.38 -7.65
N ALA A 330 -23.22 15.43 -8.26
CA ALA A 330 -23.66 15.93 -9.56
C ALA A 330 -23.52 14.88 -10.67
N ARG A 331 -22.40 14.14 -10.71
CA ARG A 331 -22.19 13.05 -11.67
C ARG A 331 -23.19 11.93 -11.48
N MET A 332 -23.49 11.57 -10.23
CA MET A 332 -24.48 10.52 -9.91
C MET A 332 -25.90 10.91 -10.36
N LEU A 333 -26.22 12.20 -10.32
CA LEU A 333 -27.48 12.75 -10.85
C LEU A 333 -27.48 12.92 -12.37
N GLY A 334 -26.36 12.62 -13.06
CA GLY A 334 -26.21 12.83 -14.51
C GLY A 334 -26.16 14.31 -14.90
N GLN A 335 -25.74 15.18 -13.98
CA GLN A 335 -25.74 16.63 -14.13
C GLN A 335 -24.33 17.19 -14.27
N ARG A 336 -24.24 18.44 -14.72
CA ARG A 336 -22.98 19.18 -14.71
C ARG A 336 -22.58 19.49 -13.27
N VAL A 337 -21.28 19.47 -12.99
CA VAL A 337 -20.72 19.75 -11.64
C VAL A 337 -21.08 21.15 -11.13
N ASP A 338 -21.32 22.11 -12.03
CA ASP A 338 -21.73 23.48 -11.70
C ASP A 338 -23.23 23.66 -11.53
N ALA A 339 -24.06 22.66 -11.84
CA ALA A 339 -25.50 22.73 -11.63
C ALA A 339 -25.85 22.78 -10.13
N PRO A 340 -26.88 23.52 -9.72
CA PRO A 340 -27.43 23.43 -8.37
C PRO A 340 -28.01 22.03 -8.13
N ILE A 341 -27.67 21.44 -6.97
CA ILE A 341 -28.30 20.21 -6.49
C ILE A 341 -29.38 20.60 -5.50
N THR A 342 -30.60 20.11 -5.69
CA THR A 342 -31.78 20.48 -4.88
C THR A 342 -32.01 19.51 -3.72
N VAL A 343 -32.78 19.93 -2.72
CA VAL A 343 -33.20 19.07 -1.60
C VAL A 343 -33.86 17.78 -2.12
N SER A 344 -34.81 17.88 -3.06
CA SER A 344 -35.49 16.72 -3.65
C SER A 344 -34.57 15.76 -4.41
N GLN A 345 -33.44 16.24 -4.91
CA GLN A 345 -32.41 15.40 -5.53
C GLN A 345 -31.55 14.71 -4.48
N MET A 346 -31.23 15.40 -3.38
CA MET A 346 -30.51 14.78 -2.26
C MET A 346 -31.31 13.64 -1.62
N GLU A 347 -32.63 13.79 -1.49
CA GLU A 347 -33.53 12.77 -0.95
C GLU A 347 -33.58 11.47 -1.79
N GLN A 348 -33.13 11.51 -3.06
CA GLN A 348 -33.11 10.32 -3.94
C GLN A 348 -31.94 9.39 -3.62
N PHE A 349 -30.91 9.87 -2.94
CA PHE A 349 -29.76 9.04 -2.58
C PHE A 349 -30.13 8.05 -1.47
N THR A 350 -29.91 6.77 -1.76
CA THR A 350 -30.17 5.67 -0.82
C THR A 350 -28.93 4.85 -0.51
N HIS A 351 -27.95 4.81 -1.40
CA HIS A 351 -26.71 4.04 -1.23
C HIS A 351 -25.53 4.77 -1.88
N PHE A 352 -24.48 5.00 -1.11
CA PHE A 352 -23.14 5.32 -1.59
C PHE A 352 -22.22 4.15 -1.25
N THR A 353 -22.13 3.17 -2.13
CA THR A 353 -21.35 1.96 -1.88
C THR A 353 -19.88 2.19 -2.21
N GLY A 354 -18.95 1.62 -1.42
CA GLY A 354 -17.56 1.51 -1.82
C GLY A 354 -17.36 0.44 -2.90
N ARG A 355 -16.17 0.35 -3.51
CA ARG A 355 -15.79 -0.89 -4.20
C ARG A 355 -15.78 -2.01 -3.17
N GLY A 356 -16.80 -2.85 -3.21
CA GLY A 356 -16.93 -3.97 -2.29
C GLY A 356 -17.78 -3.67 -1.06
N HIS A 357 -18.90 -4.39 -0.92
CA HIS A 357 -19.57 -4.55 0.36
C HIS A 357 -19.42 -6.00 0.81
N THR A 358 -19.35 -6.23 2.13
CA THR A 358 -19.30 -7.58 2.69
C THR A 358 -20.72 -8.11 2.87
N LYS A 359 -21.26 -8.82 1.87
CA LYS A 359 -22.54 -9.51 2.03
C LYS A 359 -22.30 -10.85 2.71
N ASN A 360 -22.82 -11.04 3.93
CA ASN A 360 -22.65 -12.26 4.73
C ASN A 360 -21.18 -12.63 5.01
N GLY A 361 -20.31 -11.63 5.23
CA GLY A 361 -18.89 -11.87 5.52
C GLY A 361 -18.09 -12.39 4.32
N VAL A 362 -18.49 -12.01 3.09
CA VAL A 362 -17.78 -12.26 1.82
C VAL A 362 -17.76 -10.96 1.03
N TYR A 363 -16.59 -10.56 0.55
CA TYR A 363 -16.39 -9.39 -0.31
C TYR A 363 -17.11 -9.61 -1.66
N VAL A 364 -17.99 -8.67 -2.05
CA VAL A 364 -18.70 -8.72 -3.33
C VAL A 364 -18.39 -7.45 -4.13
N GLU A 365 -17.74 -7.61 -5.27
CA GLU A 365 -17.42 -6.53 -6.21
C GLU A 365 -18.66 -6.16 -7.04
N GLY A 366 -19.01 -4.88 -7.09
CA GLY A 366 -20.15 -4.37 -7.85
C GLY A 366 -19.89 -2.94 -8.32
N GLU A 367 -20.47 -2.57 -9.47
CA GLU A 367 -20.38 -1.22 -10.04
C GLU A 367 -20.99 -0.20 -9.07
N ALA A 368 -20.14 0.63 -8.46
CA ALA A 368 -20.52 1.43 -7.30
C ALA A 368 -20.60 2.93 -7.63
N LEU A 369 -21.65 3.57 -7.11
CA LEU A 369 -21.76 5.01 -6.88
C LEU A 369 -20.85 5.36 -5.68
N THR A 370 -19.53 5.45 -5.90
CA THR A 370 -18.57 5.55 -4.80
C THR A 370 -18.27 6.99 -4.38
N LEU A 371 -18.26 7.25 -3.08
CA LEU A 371 -17.56 8.40 -2.47
C LEU A 371 -16.14 8.03 -1.97
N VAL A 372 -15.66 6.84 -2.32
CA VAL A 372 -14.33 6.29 -1.97
C VAL A 372 -13.24 6.95 -2.79
N ASN A 373 -12.13 7.31 -2.14
CA ASN A 373 -10.90 7.86 -2.73
C ASN A 373 -11.14 9.10 -3.62
N LYS A 374 -11.97 10.04 -3.16
CA LYS A 374 -12.34 11.24 -3.92
C LYS A 374 -11.71 12.52 -3.39
N GLY A 375 -10.96 12.47 -2.28
CA GLY A 375 -10.43 13.66 -1.63
C GLY A 375 -11.52 14.52 -0.98
N ILE A 376 -12.63 13.89 -0.54
CA ILE A 376 -13.76 14.56 0.13
C ILE A 376 -13.39 14.83 1.58
N LYS A 377 -13.22 16.09 1.98
CA LYS A 377 -12.84 16.48 3.34
C LYS A 377 -14.03 16.91 4.20
N ASP A 378 -15.09 17.42 3.57
CA ASP A 378 -16.27 17.97 4.24
C ASP A 378 -17.54 17.29 3.70
N LEU A 379 -18.35 16.75 4.64
CA LEU A 379 -19.60 16.03 4.35
C LEU A 379 -20.84 16.95 4.32
N THR A 380 -20.67 18.26 4.55
CA THR A 380 -21.76 19.25 4.53
C THR A 380 -22.57 19.15 3.25
N GLY A 381 -23.89 19.13 3.41
CA GLY A 381 -24.89 18.86 2.40
C GLY A 381 -25.46 17.45 2.46
N LEU A 382 -24.75 16.46 3.04
CA LEU A 382 -25.28 15.09 3.19
C LEU A 382 -26.43 15.00 4.20
N GLU A 383 -26.62 15.97 5.08
CA GLU A 383 -27.75 16.04 6.01
C GLU A 383 -29.11 16.00 5.30
N TYR A 384 -29.16 16.38 4.01
CA TYR A 384 -30.36 16.33 3.16
C TYR A 384 -30.59 14.97 2.49
N ALA A 385 -29.64 14.03 2.57
CA ALA A 385 -29.79 12.67 2.04
C ALA A 385 -30.56 11.77 3.01
N ILE A 386 -31.75 12.20 3.45
CA ILE A 386 -32.50 11.59 4.58
C ILE A 386 -32.93 10.13 4.36
N ASN A 387 -32.91 9.65 3.11
CA ASN A 387 -33.24 8.27 2.73
C ASN A 387 -32.00 7.38 2.58
N LEU A 388 -30.82 7.88 2.93
CA LEU A 388 -29.56 7.15 2.84
C LEU A 388 -29.54 5.99 3.83
N LYS A 389 -29.29 4.79 3.31
CA LYS A 389 -29.18 3.53 4.06
C LYS A 389 -27.76 3.01 4.13
N GLU A 390 -26.93 3.35 3.15
CA GLU A 390 -25.54 2.95 3.09
C GLU A 390 -24.67 4.14 2.71
N LEU A 391 -23.67 4.42 3.54
CA LEU A 391 -22.65 5.44 3.29
C LEU A 391 -21.26 4.83 3.47
N SER A 392 -20.52 4.70 2.38
CA SER A 392 -19.10 4.34 2.41
C SER A 392 -18.27 5.46 1.81
N VAL A 393 -17.54 6.15 2.69
CA VAL A 393 -16.50 7.13 2.39
C VAL A 393 -15.10 6.56 2.67
N ARG A 394 -15.02 5.22 2.70
CA ARG A 394 -13.82 4.47 3.01
C ARG A 394 -12.66 4.77 2.06
N GLU A 395 -11.43 4.55 2.51
CA GLU A 395 -10.26 4.48 1.64
C GLU A 395 -9.80 3.03 1.33
N GLY A 396 -9.29 2.82 0.13
CA GLY A 396 -8.58 1.59 -0.26
C GLY A 396 -7.11 1.61 0.17
N ARG A 397 -6.51 0.43 0.46
CA ARG A 397 -5.11 0.33 0.95
C ARG A 397 -4.03 0.71 -0.07
N GLU A 398 -4.37 1.08 -1.31
CA GLU A 398 -3.40 1.23 -2.42
C GLU A 398 -3.46 2.56 -3.19
N GLU A 399 -4.18 3.60 -2.73
CA GLU A 399 -4.32 4.85 -3.50
C GLU A 399 -3.84 6.10 -2.75
N PHE A 400 -3.11 6.98 -3.44
CA PHE A 400 -2.52 8.23 -2.93
C PHE A 400 -3.54 9.37 -2.69
N ARG A 401 -4.85 9.08 -2.59
CA ARG A 401 -5.93 10.08 -2.44
C ARG A 401 -7.02 9.67 -1.45
N GLY A 402 -6.69 9.69 -0.16
CA GLY A 402 -7.68 9.59 0.91
C GLY A 402 -8.67 10.76 0.95
N ASN A 403 -9.84 10.54 1.55
CA ASN A 403 -10.89 11.55 1.64
C ASN A 403 -10.50 12.70 2.60
N GLY A 404 -9.89 12.40 3.75
CA GLY A 404 -9.46 13.43 4.71
C GLY A 404 -10.57 13.88 5.64
N ILE A 405 -11.63 13.09 5.79
CA ILE A 405 -12.81 13.42 6.61
C ILE A 405 -12.42 13.38 8.08
N SER A 406 -12.76 14.44 8.83
CA SER A 406 -12.58 14.50 10.28
C SER A 406 -13.89 14.73 11.04
N ASP A 407 -14.91 15.30 10.40
CA ASP A 407 -16.18 15.67 11.03
C ASP A 407 -17.36 14.84 10.48
N LEU A 408 -18.09 14.20 11.40
CA LEU A 408 -19.29 13.40 11.10
C LEU A 408 -20.59 14.15 11.42
N THR A 409 -20.54 15.40 11.88
CA THR A 409 -21.72 16.21 12.21
C THR A 409 -22.76 16.24 11.08
N PRO A 410 -22.38 16.40 9.79
CA PRO A 410 -23.34 16.43 8.68
C PRO A 410 -24.18 15.15 8.52
N ILE A 411 -23.73 14.00 9.04
CA ILE A 411 -24.46 12.73 8.92
C ILE A 411 -25.22 12.33 10.18
N SER A 412 -25.17 13.14 11.25
CA SER A 412 -25.77 12.83 12.55
C SER A 412 -27.29 12.59 12.51
N GLY A 413 -27.99 13.20 11.55
CA GLY A 413 -29.44 13.07 11.36
C GLY A 413 -29.89 11.92 10.45
N LEU A 414 -28.96 11.17 9.84
CA LEU A 414 -29.26 10.15 8.83
C LEU A 414 -29.70 8.81 9.47
N THR A 415 -30.78 8.87 10.25
CA THR A 415 -31.28 7.77 11.10
C THR A 415 -31.73 6.52 10.34
N GLN A 416 -31.84 6.58 9.01
CA GLN A 416 -32.10 5.41 8.15
C GLN A 416 -30.84 4.61 7.79
N LEU A 417 -29.65 5.08 8.16
CA LEU A 417 -28.39 4.37 7.89
C LEU A 417 -28.38 2.99 8.56
N GLU A 418 -28.14 1.97 7.74
CA GLU A 418 -27.94 0.58 8.11
C GLU A 418 -26.46 0.17 7.96
N SER A 419 -25.69 0.87 7.12
CA SER A 419 -24.28 0.59 6.85
C SER A 419 -23.47 1.89 6.77
N LEU A 420 -22.41 1.99 7.56
CA LEU A 420 -21.51 3.15 7.61
C LEU A 420 -20.05 2.70 7.55
N GLY A 421 -19.37 3.09 6.47
CA GLY A 421 -17.93 2.88 6.30
C GLY A 421 -17.19 4.21 6.26
N ILE A 422 -16.50 4.53 7.34
CA ILE A 422 -15.69 5.74 7.49
C ILE A 422 -14.19 5.44 7.61
N GLY A 423 -13.81 4.16 7.64
CA GLY A 423 -12.42 3.72 7.74
C GLY A 423 -11.52 4.10 6.55
N GLY A 424 -10.20 4.02 6.72
CA GLY A 424 -9.16 4.37 5.74
C GLY A 424 -8.02 5.15 6.40
N ILE A 425 -6.78 4.92 5.96
CA ILE A 425 -5.55 5.56 6.50
C ILE A 425 -5.54 7.09 6.27
N GLY A 426 -6.41 7.58 5.39
CA GLY A 426 -6.58 8.97 5.02
C GLY A 426 -7.88 9.61 5.53
N ASN A 427 -8.66 8.97 6.40
CA ASN A 427 -9.72 9.65 7.17
C ASN A 427 -9.23 9.91 8.60
N TYR A 428 -9.50 11.12 9.10
CA TYR A 428 -9.03 11.63 10.39
C TYR A 428 -10.14 11.67 11.45
N VAL A 429 -11.17 10.82 11.30
CA VAL A 429 -12.26 10.74 12.26
C VAL A 429 -11.74 10.21 13.60
N SER A 430 -11.92 11.00 14.66
CA SER A 430 -11.55 10.64 16.03
C SER A 430 -12.73 10.69 17.00
N ASP A 431 -13.80 11.42 16.67
CA ASP A 431 -15.01 11.56 17.49
C ASP A 431 -16.21 10.85 16.84
N LEU A 432 -16.78 9.87 17.55
CA LEU A 432 -17.97 9.12 17.15
C LEU A 432 -19.26 9.69 17.75
N SER A 433 -19.21 10.75 18.57
CA SER A 433 -20.39 11.37 19.19
C SER A 433 -21.48 11.76 18.17
N PRO A 434 -21.16 12.27 16.97
CA PRO A 434 -22.19 12.63 15.98
C PRO A 434 -23.04 11.45 15.52
N ILE A 435 -22.52 10.22 15.56
CA ILE A 435 -23.23 9.03 15.07
C ILE A 435 -23.93 8.24 16.19
N ALA A 436 -23.87 8.70 17.45
CA ALA A 436 -24.39 7.96 18.61
C ALA A 436 -25.88 7.58 18.51
N ASN A 437 -26.68 8.35 17.75
CA ASN A 437 -28.12 8.13 17.59
C ASN A 437 -28.49 7.28 16.35
N LEU A 438 -27.51 6.84 15.55
CA LEU A 438 -27.73 6.03 14.34
C LEU A 438 -27.97 4.55 14.69
N THR A 439 -29.00 4.29 15.49
CA THR A 439 -29.28 2.98 16.10
C THR A 439 -29.75 1.88 15.14
N ASN A 440 -29.94 2.21 13.85
CA ASN A 440 -30.25 1.24 12.78
C ASN A 440 -29.01 0.63 12.13
N ILE A 441 -27.80 1.06 12.51
CA ILE A 441 -26.55 0.54 11.96
C ILE A 441 -26.39 -0.95 12.27
N LYS A 442 -26.19 -1.73 11.20
CA LYS A 442 -25.88 -3.16 11.19
C LYS A 442 -24.43 -3.43 10.78
N HIS A 443 -23.84 -2.54 9.98
CA HIS A 443 -22.47 -2.67 9.49
C HIS A 443 -21.70 -1.38 9.75
N LEU A 444 -20.61 -1.48 10.50
CA LEU A 444 -19.78 -0.33 10.85
C LEU A 444 -18.31 -0.62 10.55
N ASP A 445 -17.69 0.19 9.69
CA ASP A 445 -16.26 0.10 9.39
C ASP A 445 -15.53 1.39 9.79
N LEU A 446 -14.71 1.25 10.83
CA LEU A 446 -13.92 2.29 11.50
C LEU A 446 -12.41 2.15 11.24
N GLY A 447 -12.00 1.15 10.44
CA GLY A 447 -10.59 0.77 10.32
C GLY A 447 -9.69 1.92 9.84
N GLY A 448 -8.47 2.06 10.35
CA GLY A 448 -7.51 3.07 9.90
C GLY A 448 -7.80 4.51 10.36
N SER A 449 -8.92 4.74 11.05
CA SER A 449 -9.24 6.04 11.65
C SER A 449 -8.65 6.18 13.06
N PRO A 450 -8.23 7.40 13.48
CA PRO A 450 -7.59 7.65 14.78
C PRO A 450 -8.59 7.68 15.95
N ILE A 451 -9.42 6.65 16.07
CA ILE A 451 -10.45 6.51 17.11
C ILE A 451 -9.83 5.95 18.37
N SER A 452 -10.26 6.45 19.52
CA SER A 452 -9.81 5.98 20.84
C SER A 452 -10.95 5.56 21.78
N ASP A 453 -12.19 5.97 21.50
CA ASP A 453 -13.36 5.71 22.33
C ASP A 453 -14.52 5.15 21.49
N LEU A 454 -15.03 3.98 21.88
CA LEU A 454 -16.22 3.35 21.29
C LEU A 454 -17.49 3.53 22.14
N SER A 455 -17.44 4.26 23.26
CA SER A 455 -18.61 4.53 24.09
C SER A 455 -19.81 5.13 23.34
N PRO A 456 -19.63 5.99 22.29
CA PRO A 456 -20.76 6.54 21.53
C PRO A 456 -21.58 5.49 20.76
N ILE A 457 -21.00 4.33 20.44
CA ILE A 457 -21.70 3.26 19.69
C ILE A 457 -22.33 2.19 20.60
N SER A 458 -22.34 2.41 21.93
CA SER A 458 -22.89 1.46 22.91
C SER A 458 -24.36 1.08 22.69
N ASN A 459 -25.15 1.93 22.03
CA ASN A 459 -26.56 1.68 21.73
C ASN A 459 -26.80 1.02 20.36
N PHE A 460 -25.75 0.59 19.63
CA PHE A 460 -25.88 -0.04 18.31
C PHE A 460 -26.30 -1.51 18.44
N THR A 461 -27.47 -1.74 19.04
CA THR A 461 -28.01 -3.08 19.37
C THR A 461 -28.30 -3.95 18.14
N GLN A 462 -28.38 -3.36 16.94
CA GLN A 462 -28.56 -4.07 15.66
C GLN A 462 -27.25 -4.42 14.96
N LEU A 463 -26.09 -4.11 15.55
CA LEU A 463 -24.79 -4.30 14.91
C LEU A 463 -24.51 -5.78 14.64
N GLU A 464 -24.33 -6.11 13.36
CA GLU A 464 -23.98 -7.46 12.88
C GLU A 464 -22.50 -7.57 12.49
N THR A 465 -21.90 -6.48 12.00
CA THR A 465 -20.49 -6.47 11.58
C THR A 465 -19.81 -5.20 12.06
N ILE A 466 -18.64 -5.35 12.68
CA ILE A 466 -17.75 -4.23 13.00
C ILE A 466 -16.32 -4.50 12.52
N SER A 467 -15.70 -3.47 11.96
CA SER A 467 -14.28 -3.44 11.58
C SER A 467 -13.62 -2.24 12.22
N PHE A 468 -12.47 -2.45 12.83
CA PHE A 468 -11.57 -1.40 13.34
C PHE A 468 -10.11 -1.81 13.11
N ASP A 469 -9.86 -2.47 11.97
CA ASP A 469 -8.52 -2.79 11.46
C ASP A 469 -7.65 -1.53 11.44
N ASP A 470 -6.42 -1.58 11.95
CA ASP A 470 -5.46 -0.48 11.94
C ASP A 470 -5.95 0.83 12.64
N SER A 471 -7.00 0.76 13.47
CA SER A 471 -7.50 1.91 14.24
C SER A 471 -6.63 2.17 15.49
N VAL A 472 -5.69 3.11 15.40
CA VAL A 472 -4.79 3.49 16.49
C VAL A 472 -5.17 4.88 17.01
N PRO A 473 -5.36 5.11 18.34
CA PRO A 473 -4.87 4.31 19.46
C PRO A 473 -5.95 3.49 20.21
N LEU A 474 -6.94 2.94 19.51
CA LEU A 474 -8.02 2.19 20.14
C LEU A 474 -7.48 0.99 20.94
N THR A 475 -7.84 0.91 22.23
CA THR A 475 -7.40 -0.18 23.14
C THR A 475 -8.53 -0.82 23.93
N ASP A 476 -9.64 -0.11 24.16
CA ASP A 476 -10.80 -0.62 24.89
C ASP A 476 -11.91 -1.03 23.93
N ILE A 477 -12.25 -2.32 23.95
CA ILE A 477 -13.33 -2.93 23.17
C ILE A 477 -14.44 -3.50 24.06
N SER A 478 -14.52 -3.07 25.33
CA SER A 478 -15.52 -3.54 26.30
C SER A 478 -16.96 -3.42 25.80
N VAL A 479 -17.25 -2.39 25.00
CA VAL A 479 -18.56 -2.16 24.37
C VAL A 479 -19.05 -3.35 23.52
N LEU A 480 -18.14 -4.18 23.00
CA LEU A 480 -18.51 -5.33 22.17
C LEU A 480 -19.15 -6.45 22.97
N ALA A 481 -18.91 -6.54 24.28
CA ALA A 481 -19.39 -7.64 25.12
C ALA A 481 -20.92 -7.76 25.13
N ASP A 482 -21.63 -6.65 24.95
CA ASP A 482 -23.09 -6.57 24.97
C ASP A 482 -23.73 -6.61 23.55
N MET A 483 -22.92 -6.72 22.49
CA MET A 483 -23.41 -6.73 21.10
C MET A 483 -23.89 -8.12 20.67
N GLU A 484 -25.03 -8.56 21.21
CA GLU A 484 -25.55 -9.93 21.02
C GLU A 484 -25.79 -10.32 19.55
N ASN A 485 -26.05 -9.36 18.66
CA ASN A 485 -26.31 -9.60 17.24
C ASN A 485 -25.03 -9.68 16.38
N LEU A 486 -23.85 -9.51 16.99
CA LEU A 486 -22.59 -9.46 16.25
C LEU A 486 -22.26 -10.82 15.62
N ARG A 487 -22.04 -10.80 14.30
CA ARG A 487 -21.75 -11.95 13.45
C ARG A 487 -20.33 -11.91 12.91
N ALA A 488 -19.73 -10.73 12.78
CA ALA A 488 -18.36 -10.57 12.33
C ALA A 488 -17.62 -9.44 13.05
N VAL A 489 -16.37 -9.71 13.47
CA VAL A 489 -15.43 -8.73 14.04
C VAL A 489 -14.11 -8.81 13.32
N PHE A 490 -13.61 -7.66 12.84
CA PHE A 490 -12.30 -7.52 12.21
C PHE A 490 -11.45 -6.50 12.98
N MET A 491 -10.29 -6.95 13.46
CA MET A 491 -9.41 -6.17 14.34
C MET A 491 -7.93 -6.43 14.04
N TRP A 492 -7.50 -6.28 12.78
CA TRP A 492 -6.10 -6.43 12.41
C TRP A 492 -5.26 -5.23 12.86
N GLY A 493 -4.23 -5.43 13.70
CA GLY A 493 -3.19 -4.42 13.89
C GLY A 493 -3.32 -3.43 15.06
N PRO A 494 -4.40 -3.32 15.86
CA PRO A 494 -4.45 -2.27 16.89
C PRO A 494 -3.71 -2.65 18.19
N ARG A 495 -3.12 -3.85 18.25
CA ARG A 495 -2.35 -4.39 19.40
C ARG A 495 -3.18 -4.52 20.68
N PHE A 496 -4.41 -5.04 20.55
CA PHE A 496 -5.25 -5.33 21.71
C PHE A 496 -4.63 -6.44 22.56
N LYS A 497 -4.54 -6.19 23.88
CA LYS A 497 -4.08 -7.19 24.85
C LYS A 497 -5.23 -7.90 25.55
N ASP A 498 -6.32 -7.19 25.83
CA ASP A 498 -7.50 -7.76 26.48
C ASP A 498 -8.53 -8.18 25.44
N MET A 499 -8.70 -9.49 25.28
CA MET A 499 -9.68 -10.10 24.38
C MET A 499 -10.93 -10.62 25.13
N SER A 500 -11.05 -10.36 26.44
CA SER A 500 -12.18 -10.82 27.25
C SER A 500 -13.56 -10.35 26.75
N PRO A 501 -13.73 -9.17 26.11
CA PRO A 501 -15.02 -8.76 25.55
C PRO A 501 -15.52 -9.64 24.41
N LEU A 502 -14.64 -10.44 23.78
CA LEU A 502 -14.99 -11.30 22.64
C LEU A 502 -15.49 -12.69 23.06
N VAL A 503 -15.34 -13.07 24.33
CA VAL A 503 -15.59 -14.43 24.83
C VAL A 503 -17.08 -14.80 24.78
N ASN A 504 -17.99 -13.83 24.89
CA ASN A 504 -19.43 -14.05 25.03
C ASN A 504 -20.25 -13.50 23.85
N LEU A 505 -19.84 -13.81 22.61
CA LEU A 505 -20.57 -13.42 21.40
C LEU A 505 -21.35 -14.62 20.80
N PRO A 506 -22.61 -14.86 21.18
CA PRO A 506 -23.33 -16.10 20.86
C PRO A 506 -23.64 -16.27 19.36
N ASN A 507 -23.65 -15.17 18.61
CA ASN A 507 -23.98 -15.13 17.18
C ASN A 507 -22.77 -14.97 16.27
N ILE A 508 -21.55 -14.90 16.82
CA ILE A 508 -20.34 -14.67 16.02
C ILE A 508 -20.10 -15.85 15.06
N VAL A 509 -19.81 -15.52 13.80
CA VAL A 509 -19.54 -16.46 12.72
C VAL A 509 -18.10 -16.30 12.22
N THR A 510 -17.61 -15.06 12.17
CA THR A 510 -16.28 -14.70 11.68
C THR A 510 -15.55 -13.83 12.69
N MET A 511 -14.32 -14.20 13.06
CA MET A 511 -13.49 -13.42 13.96
C MET A 511 -12.07 -13.32 13.39
N SER A 512 -11.52 -12.11 13.33
CA SER A 512 -10.15 -11.86 12.87
C SER A 512 -9.35 -11.10 13.92
N LEU A 513 -8.38 -11.77 14.54
CA LEU A 513 -7.50 -11.29 15.61
C LEU A 513 -6.06 -11.04 15.11
N CYS A 514 -5.87 -10.89 13.80
CA CYS A 514 -4.55 -10.86 13.17
C CYS A 514 -3.68 -9.69 13.65
N GLY A 515 -2.35 -9.87 13.77
CA GLY A 515 -1.43 -8.76 14.02
C GLY A 515 -1.64 -7.99 15.33
N ASN A 516 -2.07 -8.66 16.41
CA ASN A 516 -2.31 -8.02 17.72
C ASN A 516 -1.23 -8.31 18.77
N ASP A 517 -0.13 -8.95 18.38
CA ASP A 517 0.95 -9.40 19.29
C ASP A 517 0.46 -10.33 20.42
N ILE A 518 -0.69 -10.99 20.26
CA ILE A 518 -1.23 -11.90 21.29
C ILE A 518 -0.42 -13.19 21.37
N SER A 519 -0.20 -13.71 22.58
CA SER A 519 0.41 -15.02 22.82
C SER A 519 -0.63 -16.12 23.11
N GLU A 520 -1.87 -15.73 23.42
CA GLU A 520 -2.96 -16.65 23.74
C GLU A 520 -4.23 -16.29 22.97
N ILE A 521 -4.94 -17.30 22.47
CA ILE A 521 -6.26 -17.15 21.88
C ILE A 521 -7.29 -17.15 23.02
N PRO A 522 -8.22 -16.16 23.09
CA PRO A 522 -9.27 -16.18 24.10
C PRO A 522 -10.13 -17.44 23.99
N SER A 523 -10.68 -17.92 25.09
CA SER A 523 -11.59 -19.07 25.08
C SER A 523 -12.89 -18.74 24.32
N LEU A 524 -13.05 -19.26 23.11
CA LEU A 524 -14.23 -19.04 22.25
C LEU A 524 -15.33 -20.11 22.41
N LYS A 525 -15.36 -20.85 23.53
CA LYS A 525 -16.34 -21.93 23.76
C LYS A 525 -17.81 -21.47 23.71
N ASN A 526 -18.07 -20.20 24.03
CA ASN A 526 -19.42 -19.62 23.97
C ASN A 526 -19.76 -19.01 22.60
N ALA A 527 -18.98 -19.30 21.56
CA ALA A 527 -19.23 -18.92 20.17
C ALA A 527 -19.64 -20.13 19.31
N PRO A 528 -20.79 -20.78 19.57
CA PRO A 528 -21.15 -22.05 18.94
C PRO A 528 -21.37 -21.95 17.42
N LYS A 529 -21.55 -20.73 16.89
CA LYS A 529 -21.75 -20.47 15.46
C LYS A 529 -20.47 -20.07 14.72
N LEU A 530 -19.32 -20.03 15.41
CA LEU A 530 -18.05 -19.63 14.82
C LEU A 530 -17.63 -20.62 13.74
N LYS A 531 -17.39 -20.09 12.54
CA LYS A 531 -17.00 -20.87 11.35
C LYS A 531 -15.66 -20.43 10.77
N LYS A 532 -15.27 -19.17 10.99
CA LYS A 532 -14.05 -18.59 10.43
C LYS A 532 -13.27 -17.91 11.54
N LEU A 533 -12.05 -18.36 11.78
CA LEU A 533 -11.14 -17.77 12.75
C LEU A 533 -9.81 -17.43 12.07
N TYR A 534 -9.41 -16.17 12.15
CA TYR A 534 -8.14 -15.68 11.61
C TYR A 534 -7.28 -15.14 12.75
N VAL A 535 -6.08 -15.66 12.91
CA VAL A 535 -5.15 -15.32 14.01
C VAL A 535 -3.73 -15.13 13.49
N PHE A 536 -3.56 -14.82 12.20
CA PHE A 536 -2.24 -14.77 11.58
C PHE A 536 -1.39 -13.61 12.12
N GLY A 537 -0.06 -13.78 12.15
CA GLY A 537 0.87 -12.72 12.52
C GLY A 537 0.79 -12.35 14.00
N ASN A 538 0.73 -13.35 14.86
CA ASN A 538 0.72 -13.18 16.31
C ASN A 538 1.87 -14.02 16.93
N ASN A 539 1.89 -14.13 18.26
CA ASN A 539 2.91 -14.88 19.01
C ASN A 539 2.33 -16.15 19.67
N VAL A 540 1.27 -16.72 19.10
CA VAL A 540 0.57 -17.88 19.69
C VAL A 540 1.43 -19.13 19.57
N SER A 541 1.61 -19.86 20.67
CA SER A 541 2.29 -21.17 20.67
C SER A 541 1.35 -22.33 21.02
N GLU A 542 0.31 -22.06 21.80
CA GLU A 542 -0.66 -23.05 22.30
C GLU A 542 -2.00 -22.96 21.58
N VAL A 543 -2.47 -24.07 21.03
CA VAL A 543 -3.75 -24.17 20.29
C VAL A 543 -4.74 -25.17 20.89
N SER A 544 -4.48 -25.70 22.08
CA SER A 544 -5.38 -26.62 22.80
C SER A 544 -6.79 -26.07 22.97
N ILE A 545 -6.93 -24.74 23.12
CA ILE A 545 -8.22 -24.07 23.26
C ILE A 545 -9.12 -24.19 22.02
N LEU A 546 -8.55 -24.51 20.86
CA LEU A 546 -9.29 -24.65 19.60
C LEU A 546 -9.95 -26.03 19.45
N GLU A 547 -9.56 -27.05 20.23
CA GLU A 547 -10.01 -28.45 20.08
C GLU A 547 -11.55 -28.57 20.07
N ASP A 548 -12.24 -27.77 20.89
CA ASP A 548 -13.69 -27.79 21.04
C ASP A 548 -14.44 -27.02 19.92
N LEU A 549 -13.75 -26.25 19.08
CA LEU A 549 -14.35 -25.39 18.04
C LEU A 549 -14.68 -26.17 16.75
N THR A 550 -15.33 -27.32 16.92
CA THR A 550 -15.62 -28.31 15.87
C THR A 550 -16.48 -27.80 14.72
N ASN A 551 -17.13 -26.64 14.84
CA ASN A 551 -17.90 -25.99 13.76
C ASN A 551 -17.04 -25.13 12.81
N LEU A 552 -15.74 -24.99 13.08
CA LEU A 552 -14.84 -24.23 12.21
C LEU A 552 -14.78 -24.84 10.81
N GLU A 553 -14.92 -23.97 9.81
CA GLU A 553 -14.78 -24.29 8.38
C GLU A 553 -13.51 -23.67 7.80
N ARG A 554 -13.00 -22.57 8.38
CA ARG A 554 -11.76 -21.90 7.97
C ARG A 554 -10.95 -21.46 9.19
N LEU A 555 -9.67 -21.81 9.22
CA LEU A 555 -8.75 -21.44 10.28
C LEU A 555 -7.43 -20.93 9.69
N ASN A 556 -7.05 -19.69 10.01
CA ASN A 556 -5.74 -19.14 9.67
C ASN A 556 -4.91 -18.94 10.93
N LEU A 557 -3.81 -19.68 11.05
CA LEU A 557 -2.83 -19.63 12.13
C LEU A 557 -1.43 -19.28 11.62
N ARG A 558 -1.32 -18.78 10.38
CA ARG A 558 -0.05 -18.45 9.74
C ARG A 558 0.79 -17.47 10.56
N ASN A 559 2.13 -17.60 10.50
CA ASN A 559 3.09 -16.73 11.16
C ASN A 559 2.80 -16.59 12.66
N ASN A 560 2.95 -17.69 13.38
CA ASN A 560 2.84 -17.82 14.83
C ASN A 560 4.00 -18.71 15.33
N ASN A 561 3.98 -19.10 16.61
CA ASN A 561 5.02 -19.92 17.25
C ASN A 561 4.51 -21.33 17.61
N ILE A 562 3.57 -21.86 16.83
CA ILE A 562 2.92 -23.16 17.11
C ILE A 562 3.88 -24.30 16.77
N THR A 563 4.02 -25.25 17.70
CA THR A 563 4.84 -26.47 17.51
C THR A 563 4.02 -27.75 17.58
N ASP A 564 3.01 -27.79 18.47
CA ASP A 564 2.06 -28.89 18.59
C ASP A 564 0.73 -28.55 17.91
N ILE A 565 0.34 -29.39 16.95
CA ILE A 565 -0.91 -29.27 16.18
C ILE A 565 -1.89 -30.41 16.46
N ALA A 566 -1.58 -31.30 17.40
CA ALA A 566 -2.48 -32.38 17.79
C ALA A 566 -3.90 -31.92 18.15
N PRO A 567 -4.10 -30.78 18.85
CA PRO A 567 -5.44 -30.28 19.16
C PRO A 567 -6.32 -29.96 17.94
N LEU A 568 -5.72 -29.75 16.76
CA LEU A 568 -6.46 -29.39 15.55
C LEU A 568 -7.05 -30.62 14.82
N ALA A 569 -6.61 -31.84 15.17
CA ALA A 569 -7.00 -33.07 14.49
C ALA A 569 -8.51 -33.34 14.55
N GLY A 570 -9.19 -32.89 15.62
CA GLY A 570 -10.63 -33.06 15.83
C GLY A 570 -11.52 -32.11 15.01
N LEU A 571 -10.95 -31.11 14.33
CA LEU A 571 -11.67 -30.05 13.62
C LEU A 571 -12.18 -30.50 12.23
N THR A 572 -12.89 -31.62 12.21
CA THR A 572 -13.31 -32.36 11.00
C THR A 572 -14.20 -31.60 10.02
N ASN A 573 -14.79 -30.46 10.41
CA ASN A 573 -15.56 -29.59 9.50
C ASN A 573 -14.68 -28.56 8.75
N LEU A 574 -13.37 -28.50 9.02
CA LEU A 574 -12.46 -27.59 8.33
C LEU A 574 -12.42 -27.90 6.84
N LYS A 575 -12.56 -26.84 6.05
CA LYS A 575 -12.37 -26.86 4.59
C LYS A 575 -11.04 -26.25 4.20
N TRP A 576 -10.51 -25.35 5.03
CA TRP A 576 -9.23 -24.68 4.82
C TRP A 576 -8.53 -24.39 6.16
N LEU A 577 -7.25 -24.74 6.24
CA LEU A 577 -6.36 -24.53 7.38
C LEU A 577 -5.02 -23.99 6.86
N ASP A 578 -4.58 -22.84 7.35
CA ASP A 578 -3.24 -22.31 7.03
C ASP A 578 -2.39 -22.23 8.30
N LEU A 579 -1.30 -22.98 8.30
CA LEU A 579 -0.29 -23.10 9.36
C LEU A 579 1.09 -22.61 8.90
N THR A 580 1.18 -21.98 7.72
CA THR A 580 2.44 -21.50 7.13
C THR A 580 3.22 -20.63 8.12
N GLY A 581 4.55 -20.75 8.17
CA GLY A 581 5.39 -19.91 9.03
C GLY A 581 5.25 -20.21 10.53
N ASN A 582 4.94 -21.46 10.90
CA ASN A 582 5.03 -21.98 12.27
C ASN A 582 6.16 -23.03 12.38
N PRO A 583 6.83 -23.16 13.54
CA PRO A 583 7.90 -24.13 13.77
C PRO A 583 7.38 -25.57 14.03
N ILE A 584 6.50 -26.08 13.16
CA ILE A 584 5.88 -27.40 13.29
C ILE A 584 6.82 -28.49 12.76
N ARG A 585 7.01 -29.54 13.55
CA ARG A 585 7.86 -30.70 13.18
C ARG A 585 7.05 -31.98 12.93
N ASP A 586 5.97 -32.18 13.68
CA ASP A 586 5.12 -33.36 13.53
C ASP A 586 3.78 -33.00 12.89
N TRP A 587 3.59 -33.45 11.65
CA TRP A 587 2.36 -33.23 10.88
C TRP A 587 1.40 -34.42 10.94
N THR A 588 1.81 -35.53 11.57
CA THR A 588 1.02 -36.77 11.71
C THR A 588 -0.40 -36.53 12.24
N PRO A 589 -0.64 -35.64 13.23
CA PRO A 589 -1.99 -35.44 13.75
C PRO A 589 -3.01 -34.96 12.72
N LEU A 590 -2.57 -34.28 11.66
CA LEU A 590 -3.46 -33.75 10.63
C LEU A 590 -3.67 -34.70 9.45
N TYR A 591 -3.09 -35.90 9.46
CA TYR A 591 -3.19 -36.84 8.35
C TYR A 591 -4.65 -37.15 7.96
N GLU A 592 -5.49 -37.52 8.93
CA GLU A 592 -6.90 -37.81 8.65
C GLU A 592 -7.67 -36.56 8.23
N LEU A 593 -7.38 -35.42 8.84
CA LEU A 593 -7.99 -34.12 8.50
C LEU A 593 -7.67 -33.72 7.05
N SER A 594 -6.42 -33.92 6.63
CA SER A 594 -5.93 -33.55 5.31
C SER A 594 -6.70 -34.19 4.16
N LYS A 595 -7.42 -35.30 4.40
CA LYS A 595 -8.23 -36.00 3.39
C LYS A 595 -9.40 -35.17 2.86
N ASN A 596 -9.95 -34.26 3.66
CA ASN A 596 -11.11 -33.43 3.29
C ASN A 596 -10.87 -31.92 3.46
N THR A 597 -9.72 -31.53 3.98
CA THR A 597 -9.36 -30.14 4.28
C THR A 597 -8.19 -29.70 3.41
N LYS A 598 -8.26 -28.49 2.80
CA LYS A 598 -7.09 -27.87 2.21
C LYS A 598 -6.18 -27.36 3.33
N ILE A 599 -5.04 -27.98 3.53
CA ILE A 599 -4.05 -27.58 4.54
C ILE A 599 -2.89 -26.88 3.84
N GLU A 600 -2.50 -25.71 4.36
CA GLU A 600 -1.33 -24.95 3.94
C GLU A 600 -0.29 -24.97 5.06
N PRO A 601 1.00 -25.16 4.74
CA PRO A 601 1.56 -25.32 3.40
C PRO A 601 1.21 -26.67 2.75
N ASN A 602 1.14 -26.70 1.41
CA ASN A 602 1.00 -27.90 0.59
C ASN A 602 2.18 -27.93 -0.40
N GLY A 603 2.90 -29.06 -0.47
CA GLY A 603 4.09 -29.21 -1.33
C GLY A 603 5.34 -29.57 -0.52
N PHE A 604 6.48 -28.92 -0.81
CA PHE A 604 7.71 -29.09 -0.02
C PHE A 604 7.90 -28.01 1.03
N ALA A 605 8.54 -28.36 2.14
CA ALA A 605 9.13 -27.42 3.07
C ALA A 605 10.60 -27.75 3.34
N PHE A 606 11.36 -26.72 3.70
CA PHE A 606 12.71 -26.87 4.20
C PHE A 606 12.69 -26.82 5.72
N SER A 607 13.39 -27.75 6.36
CA SER A 607 13.59 -27.75 7.81
C SER A 607 15.06 -27.98 8.14
N ALA A 608 15.48 -27.66 9.36
CA ALA A 608 16.82 -27.92 9.85
C ALA A 608 16.78 -28.31 11.32
N GLU A 609 17.79 -29.05 11.76
CA GLU A 609 17.93 -29.46 13.17
C GLU A 609 18.03 -28.27 14.13
N ALA A 610 18.66 -27.18 13.67
CA ALA A 610 18.80 -25.92 14.41
C ALA A 610 18.84 -24.74 13.44
N THR A 611 18.36 -23.57 13.87
CA THR A 611 18.48 -22.30 13.13
C THR A 611 19.73 -21.50 13.52
N LEU A 612 20.47 -21.98 14.53
CA LEU A 612 21.72 -21.40 15.02
C LEU A 612 22.78 -22.50 15.11
N VAL A 613 23.92 -22.32 14.46
CA VAL A 613 24.96 -23.36 14.27
C VAL A 613 26.34 -22.81 14.63
N ALA A 614 27.16 -23.57 15.36
CA ALA A 614 28.55 -23.20 15.64
C ALA A 614 29.44 -23.33 14.39
N LEU A 615 30.42 -22.44 14.25
CA LEU A 615 31.52 -22.58 13.31
C LEU A 615 32.19 -23.96 13.45
N ASP A 616 32.61 -24.55 12.32
CA ASP A 616 33.24 -25.87 12.20
C ASP A 616 32.38 -27.08 12.61
N SER A 617 31.14 -26.87 13.04
CA SER A 617 30.18 -27.95 13.33
C SER A 617 29.43 -28.41 12.08
N THR A 618 28.75 -29.55 12.21
CA THR A 618 27.85 -30.07 11.16
C THR A 618 26.41 -30.01 11.60
N PHE A 619 25.49 -29.77 10.67
CA PHE A 619 24.04 -29.80 10.92
C PHE A 619 23.31 -30.43 9.74
N THR A 620 22.11 -30.93 9.99
CA THR A 620 21.25 -31.50 8.94
C THR A 620 20.18 -30.50 8.49
N PHE A 621 20.02 -30.41 7.18
CA PHE A 621 18.96 -29.70 6.46
C PHE A 621 18.05 -30.74 5.78
N ASN A 622 16.74 -30.64 5.92
CA ASN A 622 15.79 -31.58 5.32
C ASN A 622 14.92 -30.90 4.28
N ILE A 623 14.51 -31.68 3.28
CA ILE A 623 13.38 -31.36 2.40
C ILE A 623 12.25 -32.30 2.76
N ASP A 624 11.13 -31.74 3.20
CA ASP A 624 9.97 -32.47 3.68
C ASP A 624 8.79 -32.33 2.71
N ALA A 625 8.08 -33.41 2.44
CA ALA A 625 6.77 -33.39 1.82
C ALA A 625 5.72 -33.04 2.89
N LEU A 626 4.86 -32.06 2.61
CA LEU A 626 3.79 -31.62 3.50
C LEU A 626 2.44 -31.74 2.80
N PHE A 627 1.60 -32.66 3.30
CA PHE A 627 0.23 -32.91 2.83
C PHE A 627 0.10 -33.17 1.33
N VAL A 628 1.16 -33.71 0.74
CA VAL A 628 1.19 -34.04 -0.68
C VAL A 628 0.19 -35.15 -0.95
N ARG A 629 -0.43 -35.07 -2.14
CA ARG A 629 -1.32 -36.11 -2.62
C ARG A 629 -0.78 -36.69 -3.91
N ASP A 630 -0.81 -38.01 -3.97
CA ASP A 630 -0.44 -38.80 -5.13
C ASP A 630 1.02 -38.60 -5.58
N LEU A 631 1.93 -38.25 -4.66
CA LEU A 631 3.33 -38.00 -4.99
C LEU A 631 4.01 -39.29 -5.49
N THR A 632 4.41 -39.32 -6.76
CA THR A 632 5.17 -40.46 -7.34
C THR A 632 6.64 -40.14 -7.55
N GLY A 633 7.01 -38.87 -7.66
CA GLY A 633 8.40 -38.49 -7.80
C GLY A 633 8.62 -37.01 -7.60
N TRP A 634 9.89 -36.66 -7.43
CA TRP A 634 10.32 -35.29 -7.30
C TRP A 634 11.70 -35.08 -7.89
N GLN A 635 11.99 -33.83 -8.26
CA GLN A 635 13.32 -33.36 -8.62
C GLN A 635 13.55 -32.02 -7.91
N CYS A 636 14.74 -31.78 -7.38
CA CYS A 636 15.07 -30.54 -6.71
C CYS A 636 16.56 -30.19 -6.87
N GLY A 637 16.82 -28.92 -7.16
CA GLY A 637 18.15 -28.32 -7.07
C GLY A 637 18.27 -27.46 -5.81
N ILE A 638 19.45 -27.43 -5.20
CA ILE A 638 19.68 -26.67 -3.96
C ILE A 638 20.88 -25.76 -4.17
N SER A 639 20.70 -24.47 -3.83
CA SER A 639 21.80 -23.51 -3.77
C SER A 639 22.10 -23.12 -2.33
N PHE A 640 23.38 -23.04 -2.01
CA PHE A 640 23.90 -22.58 -0.73
C PHE A 640 25.12 -21.66 -0.96
N ASP A 641 25.49 -20.84 0.03
CA ASP A 641 26.69 -20.01 -0.07
C ASP A 641 27.95 -20.87 0.18
N PRO A 642 28.80 -21.13 -0.84
CA PRO A 642 29.99 -21.97 -0.70
C PRO A 642 31.09 -21.33 0.18
N ASN A 643 30.98 -20.04 0.47
CA ASN A 643 31.86 -19.36 1.43
C ASN A 643 31.47 -19.66 2.88
N LEU A 644 30.19 -19.92 3.14
CA LEU A 644 29.65 -20.15 4.48
C LEU A 644 29.51 -21.64 4.80
N LEU A 645 29.21 -22.48 3.80
CA LEU A 645 28.92 -23.91 3.99
C LEU A 645 29.70 -24.82 3.04
N GLU A 646 29.81 -26.08 3.43
CA GLU A 646 30.22 -27.22 2.59
C GLU A 646 29.23 -28.36 2.78
N ALA A 647 28.60 -28.82 1.71
CA ALA A 647 27.76 -30.02 1.71
C ALA A 647 28.65 -31.27 1.82
N ILE A 648 28.35 -32.14 2.77
CA ILE A 648 29.15 -33.32 3.12
C ILE A 648 28.51 -34.60 2.58
N GLU A 649 27.19 -34.72 2.71
CA GLU A 649 26.45 -35.96 2.47
C GLU A 649 24.98 -35.66 2.15
N VAL A 650 24.39 -36.44 1.25
CA VAL A 650 22.94 -36.45 0.97
C VAL A 650 22.35 -37.80 1.37
N ILE A 651 21.34 -37.76 2.22
CA ILE A 651 20.70 -38.93 2.85
C ILE A 651 19.26 -39.03 2.32
N GLU A 652 18.83 -40.25 2.00
CA GLU A 652 17.46 -40.53 1.57
C GLU A 652 16.46 -40.38 2.72
N GLY A 653 15.34 -39.70 2.47
CA GLY A 653 14.27 -39.52 3.45
C GLY A 653 13.30 -40.71 3.54
N ASP A 654 12.46 -40.70 4.57
CA ASP A 654 11.55 -41.80 4.92
C ASP A 654 10.22 -41.80 4.14
N PHE A 655 9.87 -40.71 3.46
CA PHE A 655 8.54 -40.55 2.88
C PHE A 655 8.27 -41.49 1.71
N LEU A 656 9.24 -41.64 0.80
CA LEU A 656 9.11 -42.52 -0.36
C LEU A 656 9.76 -43.90 -0.13
N SER A 657 10.68 -44.01 0.83
CA SER A 657 11.39 -45.24 1.17
C SER A 657 10.68 -46.01 2.27
N SER A 658 9.85 -47.00 1.89
CA SER A 658 9.20 -47.91 2.85
C SER A 658 10.06 -49.11 3.26
N ASP A 659 11.24 -49.28 2.66
CA ASP A 659 12.17 -50.39 2.90
C ASP A 659 13.62 -49.90 2.78
N ALA A 660 14.36 -49.92 3.91
CA ALA A 660 15.73 -49.43 4.01
C ALA A 660 16.77 -50.21 3.17
N THR A 661 16.34 -51.22 2.40
CA THR A 661 17.22 -52.03 1.55
C THR A 661 17.25 -51.61 0.08
N GLN A 662 16.36 -50.69 -0.33
CA GLN A 662 16.28 -50.19 -1.71
C GLN A 662 16.25 -48.66 -1.72
N THR A 663 17.19 -48.05 -2.45
CA THR A 663 17.17 -46.61 -2.70
C THR A 663 16.26 -46.27 -3.88
N PHE A 664 15.53 -45.17 -3.77
CA PHE A 664 14.70 -44.61 -4.83
C PHE A 664 15.36 -43.43 -5.54
N PHE A 665 16.56 -43.01 -5.13
CA PHE A 665 17.36 -42.05 -5.87
C PHE A 665 17.63 -42.57 -7.29
N THR A 666 17.40 -41.73 -8.28
CA THR A 666 17.60 -42.09 -9.69
C THR A 666 19.08 -42.17 -10.07
N GLU A 667 19.93 -41.46 -9.32
CA GLU A 667 21.38 -41.37 -9.51
C GLU A 667 22.13 -41.25 -8.17
N ASN A 668 23.46 -41.36 -8.19
CA ASN A 668 24.28 -41.23 -6.99
C ASN A 668 24.27 -39.77 -6.48
N PRO A 669 23.69 -39.48 -5.30
CA PRO A 669 23.48 -38.10 -4.87
C PRO A 669 24.80 -37.40 -4.47
N GLU A 670 25.84 -38.16 -4.12
CA GLU A 670 27.17 -37.59 -3.80
C GLU A 670 27.88 -37.00 -5.02
N GLU A 671 27.61 -37.51 -6.22
CA GLU A 671 28.18 -36.98 -7.47
C GLU A 671 27.51 -35.67 -7.91
N ARG A 672 26.45 -35.25 -7.21
CA ARG A 672 25.70 -34.03 -7.48
C ARG A 672 26.14 -32.82 -6.68
N ILE A 673 27.03 -33.01 -5.72
CA ILE A 673 27.52 -31.93 -4.85
C ILE A 673 28.62 -31.14 -5.57
N ASP A 674 28.36 -29.87 -5.85
CA ASP A 674 29.33 -28.88 -6.32
C ASP A 674 29.56 -27.83 -5.23
N ASN A 675 30.50 -28.13 -4.34
CA ASN A 675 30.91 -27.23 -3.26
C ASN A 675 31.68 -25.98 -3.76
N GLU A 676 32.17 -25.96 -5.00
CA GLU A 676 32.89 -24.79 -5.54
C GLU A 676 31.89 -23.69 -5.93
N ASN A 677 30.79 -24.09 -6.56
CA ASN A 677 29.72 -23.17 -6.98
C ASN A 677 28.55 -23.06 -5.98
N GLY A 678 28.54 -23.88 -4.93
CA GLY A 678 27.48 -23.86 -3.92
C GLY A 678 26.17 -24.45 -4.43
N LEU A 679 26.25 -25.54 -5.20
CA LEU A 679 25.12 -26.16 -5.86
C LEU A 679 25.04 -27.65 -5.56
N ILE A 680 23.81 -28.17 -5.45
CA ILE A 680 23.52 -29.59 -5.54
C ILE A 680 22.45 -29.74 -6.62
N THR A 681 22.81 -30.37 -7.75
CA THR A 681 21.96 -30.36 -8.96
C THR A 681 21.30 -31.70 -9.24
N ASP A 682 20.11 -31.68 -9.84
CA ASP A 682 19.41 -32.87 -10.34
C ASP A 682 19.20 -33.98 -9.29
N LEU A 683 19.03 -33.64 -8.01
CA LEU A 683 18.55 -34.60 -7.03
C LEU A 683 17.13 -34.99 -7.40
N SER A 684 16.88 -36.28 -7.60
CA SER A 684 15.54 -36.75 -7.93
C SER A 684 15.27 -38.14 -7.44
N MET A 685 13.98 -38.40 -7.20
CA MET A 685 13.47 -39.67 -6.74
C MET A 685 12.21 -40.00 -7.52
N LEU A 686 12.05 -41.26 -7.94
CA LEU A 686 10.88 -41.68 -8.70
C LEU A 686 10.46 -43.10 -8.32
N ARG A 687 9.19 -43.27 -7.96
CA ARG A 687 8.57 -44.57 -7.76
C ARG A 687 8.24 -45.20 -9.12
N THR A 688 9.01 -46.22 -9.51
CA THR A 688 8.86 -46.91 -10.79
C THR A 688 7.60 -47.79 -10.88
N ASP A 689 6.94 -48.06 -9.75
CA ASP A 689 5.67 -48.81 -9.70
C ASP A 689 4.44 -47.93 -10.02
N GLY A 690 4.62 -46.61 -10.16
CA GLY A 690 3.56 -45.64 -10.47
C GLY A 690 2.57 -45.42 -9.32
N THR A 691 2.85 -45.91 -8.11
CA THR A 691 1.97 -45.71 -6.95
C THR A 691 2.27 -44.38 -6.28
N GLY A 692 1.31 -43.46 -6.30
CA GLY A 692 1.43 -42.19 -5.60
C GLY A 692 1.20 -42.34 -4.10
N LEU A 693 2.02 -41.66 -3.31
CA LEU A 693 1.90 -41.62 -1.86
C LEU A 693 1.21 -40.34 -1.40
N ASN A 694 0.35 -40.50 -0.40
CA ASN A 694 -0.35 -39.41 0.26
C ASN A 694 0.20 -39.25 1.68
N GLY A 695 0.48 -38.03 2.12
CA GLY A 695 0.86 -37.75 3.50
C GLY A 695 1.93 -36.67 3.62
N SER A 696 2.67 -36.73 4.73
CA SER A 696 3.83 -35.88 5.00
C SER A 696 5.00 -36.73 5.48
N GLY A 697 6.23 -36.27 5.30
CA GLY A 697 7.46 -36.94 5.75
C GLY A 697 8.70 -36.33 5.11
N THR A 698 9.88 -36.84 5.44
CA THR A 698 11.14 -36.34 4.88
C THR A 698 11.43 -37.01 3.54
N LEU A 699 11.78 -36.22 2.52
CA LEU A 699 12.12 -36.72 1.19
C LEU A 699 13.62 -36.95 1.06
N LEU A 700 14.41 -36.05 1.63
CA LEU A 700 15.85 -36.17 1.76
C LEU A 700 16.37 -35.30 2.90
N SER A 701 17.56 -35.63 3.37
CA SER A 701 18.35 -34.85 4.32
C SER A 701 19.74 -34.56 3.76
N ILE A 702 20.33 -33.41 4.08
CA ILE A 702 21.67 -33.00 3.63
C ILE A 702 22.45 -32.55 4.84
N LYS A 703 23.64 -33.11 4.98
CA LYS A 703 24.57 -32.73 6.04
C LYS A 703 25.50 -31.64 5.54
N PHE A 704 25.48 -30.49 6.21
CA PHE A 704 26.39 -29.38 5.92
C PHE A 704 27.44 -29.21 7.01
N LYS A 705 28.61 -28.70 6.65
CA LYS A 705 29.64 -28.18 7.55
C LYS A 705 29.66 -26.66 7.50
N ALA A 706 29.65 -26.02 8.67
CA ALA A 706 29.79 -24.57 8.79
C ALA A 706 31.26 -24.14 8.64
N LYS A 707 31.56 -23.27 7.67
CA LYS A 707 32.92 -22.81 7.33
C LYS A 707 33.22 -21.39 7.81
N LYS A 708 32.20 -20.55 7.95
CA LYS A 708 32.37 -19.14 8.32
C LYS A 708 31.11 -18.57 8.97
N VAL A 709 31.29 -17.67 9.93
CA VAL A 709 30.22 -16.89 10.58
C VAL A 709 29.45 -16.07 9.54
N GLY A 710 28.13 -16.10 9.64
CA GLY A 710 27.23 -15.40 8.72
C GLY A 710 25.84 -16.00 8.69
N LYS A 711 24.93 -15.33 7.99
CA LYS A 711 23.57 -15.83 7.75
C LYS A 711 23.52 -16.52 6.39
N VAL A 712 23.09 -17.77 6.40
CA VAL A 712 22.84 -18.55 5.19
C VAL A 712 21.34 -18.55 4.94
N THR A 713 20.93 -18.16 3.75
CA THR A 713 19.56 -18.35 3.27
C THR A 713 19.55 -19.49 2.25
N PHE A 714 18.79 -20.54 2.54
CA PHE A 714 18.51 -21.58 1.57
C PHE A 714 17.35 -21.11 0.70
N THR A 715 17.65 -20.81 -0.56
CA THR A 715 16.65 -20.54 -1.59
C THR A 715 16.29 -21.83 -2.32
N PRO A 716 14.99 -22.07 -2.56
CA PRO A 716 14.57 -23.19 -3.41
C PRO A 716 15.17 -23.02 -4.82
N GLY A 717 15.81 -24.06 -5.34
CA GLY A 717 16.10 -24.16 -6.78
C GLY A 717 14.86 -24.60 -7.56
N ASP A 718 15.05 -25.11 -8.78
CA ASP A 718 14.00 -25.76 -9.56
C ASP A 718 13.58 -27.06 -8.85
N CYS A 719 12.57 -26.97 -7.97
CA CYS A 719 12.03 -28.10 -7.22
C CYS A 719 10.59 -28.39 -7.64
N THR A 720 10.39 -29.57 -8.24
CA THR A 720 9.15 -30.02 -8.85
C THR A 720 8.70 -31.33 -8.22
N LEU A 721 7.41 -31.42 -7.90
CA LEU A 721 6.72 -32.66 -7.50
C LEU A 721 5.88 -33.16 -8.66
N GLY A 722 5.92 -34.45 -8.94
CA GLY A 722 5.03 -35.09 -9.91
C GLY A 722 4.04 -36.03 -9.23
N ASP A 723 2.77 -35.93 -9.61
CA ASP A 723 1.79 -36.95 -9.25
C ASP A 723 1.86 -38.20 -10.15
N SER A 724 0.97 -39.19 -9.97
CA SER A 724 0.98 -40.41 -10.79
C SER A 724 0.57 -40.19 -12.25
N GLU A 725 -0.01 -39.03 -12.57
CA GLU A 725 -0.35 -38.60 -13.93
C GLU A 725 0.76 -37.76 -14.56
N GLY A 726 1.84 -37.47 -13.83
CA GLY A 726 2.95 -36.62 -14.26
C GLY A 726 2.60 -35.13 -14.24
N ILE A 727 1.56 -34.74 -13.49
CA ILE A 727 1.18 -33.34 -13.28
C ILE A 727 2.02 -32.78 -12.14
N GLU A 728 2.51 -31.56 -12.34
CA GLU A 728 3.26 -30.84 -11.33
C GLU A 728 2.34 -30.44 -10.15
N LEU A 729 2.69 -30.88 -8.94
CA LEU A 729 1.97 -30.45 -7.74
C LEU A 729 2.44 -29.04 -7.33
N PRO A 730 1.53 -28.11 -7.00
CA PRO A 730 1.89 -26.76 -6.60
C PRO A 730 2.70 -26.78 -5.31
N SER A 731 3.87 -26.14 -5.32
CA SER A 731 4.74 -25.98 -4.15
C SER A 731 4.94 -24.49 -3.85
N VAL A 732 4.96 -24.16 -2.56
CA VAL A 732 5.41 -22.84 -2.07
C VAL A 732 6.49 -23.12 -1.05
N VAL A 733 7.75 -22.96 -1.46
CA VAL A 733 8.88 -23.23 -0.58
C VAL A 733 9.32 -21.89 0.04
N PRO A 734 9.12 -21.68 1.35
CA PRO A 734 9.66 -20.50 2.02
C PRO A 734 11.19 -20.61 2.14
N ASN A 735 11.87 -19.47 2.19
CA ASN A 735 13.30 -19.42 2.49
C ASN A 735 13.56 -19.88 3.93
N LEU A 736 14.54 -20.77 4.14
CA LEU A 736 15.04 -21.11 5.47
C LEU A 736 16.33 -20.33 5.75
N GLU A 737 16.39 -19.61 6.87
CA GLU A 737 17.59 -18.90 7.30
C GLU A 737 18.28 -19.65 8.46
N ILE A 738 19.58 -19.84 8.32
CA ILE A 738 20.47 -20.41 9.35
C ILE A 738 21.52 -19.36 9.69
N GLU A 739 21.71 -19.09 10.98
CA GLU A 739 22.77 -18.22 11.46
C GLU A 739 23.95 -19.06 11.98
N ILE A 740 25.12 -18.85 11.39
CA ILE A 740 26.38 -19.45 11.84
C ILE A 740 27.07 -18.46 12.76
N VAL A 741 27.35 -18.90 13.99
CA VAL A 741 28.01 -18.10 15.03
C VAL A 741 29.37 -18.70 15.41
N GLU A 742 30.26 -17.84 15.92
CA GLU A 742 31.66 -18.18 16.22
C GLU A 742 31.75 -19.29 17.26
N GLU A 743 30.96 -19.17 18.33
CA GLU A 743 30.59 -20.24 19.23
C GLU A 743 29.08 -20.14 19.43
N LEU A 744 28.40 -21.29 19.59
CA LEU A 744 27.03 -21.24 20.11
C LEU A 744 27.08 -20.44 21.41
N PRO A 745 26.07 -19.60 21.70
CA PRO A 745 25.99 -18.95 22.99
C PRO A 745 26.22 -20.02 24.03
N THR A 746 27.29 -19.87 24.82
CA THR A 746 27.41 -20.68 26.02
C THR A 746 26.08 -20.48 26.72
N PRO A 747 25.36 -21.56 27.10
CA PRO A 747 24.34 -21.40 28.11
C PRO A 747 25.08 -20.64 29.20
N GLU A 748 24.68 -19.38 29.47
CA GLU A 748 25.31 -18.60 30.51
C GLU A 748 25.50 -19.56 31.67
N ALA A 749 26.73 -19.66 32.17
CA ALA A 749 27.05 -20.51 33.30
C ALA A 749 25.89 -20.34 34.28
N ASP A 750 25.12 -21.42 34.44
CA ASP A 750 23.95 -21.48 35.28
C ASP A 750 24.38 -20.92 36.65
N ILE A 751 24.07 -19.65 36.88
CA ILE A 751 23.86 -19.14 38.23
C ILE A 751 22.38 -19.38 38.54
N PHE A 752 21.86 -20.55 38.16
CA PHE A 752 20.67 -21.08 38.79
C PHE A 752 21.12 -21.90 40.01
N THR A 753 20.72 -21.41 41.18
CA THR A 753 20.97 -22.05 42.49
C THR A 753 19.87 -23.04 42.87
N GLY A 754 19.08 -23.51 41.89
CA GLY A 754 17.98 -24.43 42.11
C GLY A 754 18.39 -25.92 42.18
N PRO A 755 17.46 -26.78 42.58
CA PRO A 755 17.70 -28.21 42.74
C PRO A 755 18.02 -28.87 41.40
N LYS A 756 18.96 -29.81 41.38
CA LYS A 756 19.35 -30.56 40.16
C LYS A 756 18.20 -31.32 39.49
N TRP A 757 17.11 -31.55 40.22
CA TRP A 757 15.94 -32.29 39.76
C TRP A 757 14.91 -31.43 39.01
N ASP A 758 15.08 -30.11 39.01
CA ASP A 758 14.35 -29.16 38.17
C ASP A 758 15.11 -29.05 36.82
N VAL A 759 14.75 -29.94 35.91
CA VAL A 759 15.44 -30.18 34.64
C VAL A 759 15.07 -29.10 33.64
N ASN A 760 13.84 -28.59 33.68
CA ASN A 760 13.34 -27.54 32.79
C ASN A 760 13.60 -26.10 33.29
N MET A 761 14.07 -25.94 34.53
CA MET A 761 14.36 -24.64 35.18
C MET A 761 13.13 -23.76 35.42
N ASP A 762 11.95 -24.35 35.59
CA ASP A 762 10.74 -23.60 35.90
C ASP A 762 10.57 -23.29 37.40
N GLY A 763 11.43 -23.85 38.25
CA GLY A 763 11.38 -23.69 39.70
C GLY A 763 10.48 -24.70 40.43
N GLU A 764 9.81 -25.61 39.71
CA GLU A 764 8.89 -26.61 40.22
C GLU A 764 9.26 -28.02 39.74
N ILE A 765 9.71 -28.89 40.66
CA ILE A 765 9.99 -30.29 40.30
C ILE A 765 8.65 -31.02 40.08
N ASN A 766 8.32 -31.33 38.83
CA ASN A 766 7.05 -31.93 38.47
C ASN A 766 7.17 -32.94 37.31
N ILE A 767 6.02 -33.38 36.78
CA ILE A 767 5.96 -34.40 35.73
C ILE A 767 6.64 -33.97 34.43
N LEU A 768 6.76 -32.67 34.18
CA LEU A 768 7.46 -32.12 33.01
C LEU A 768 8.97 -32.38 33.08
N ASP A 769 9.58 -32.34 34.26
CA ASP A 769 10.99 -32.70 34.46
C ASP A 769 11.22 -34.18 34.16
N LEU A 770 10.31 -35.06 34.62
CA LEU A 770 10.37 -36.48 34.29
C LEU A 770 10.25 -36.73 32.79
N ILE A 771 9.38 -36.00 32.10
CA ILE A 771 9.20 -36.13 30.66
C ILE A 771 10.50 -35.78 29.93
N ILE A 772 11.23 -34.75 30.38
CA ILE A 772 12.51 -34.36 29.77
C ILE A 772 13.58 -35.42 30.01
N VAL A 773 13.68 -35.99 31.21
CA VAL A 773 14.63 -37.10 31.45
C VAL A 773 14.24 -38.33 30.64
N ALA A 774 12.94 -38.65 30.57
CA ALA A 774 12.43 -39.80 29.81
C ALA A 774 12.73 -39.66 28.31
N LYS A 775 12.60 -38.44 27.78
CA LYS A 775 12.86 -38.11 26.38
C LYS A 775 14.28 -38.46 25.95
N TYR A 776 15.26 -38.28 26.84
CA TYR A 776 16.68 -38.47 26.52
C TYR A 776 17.27 -39.77 27.11
N LEU A 777 16.42 -40.72 27.52
CA LEU A 777 16.87 -42.02 28.05
C LEU A 777 17.75 -42.77 27.06
N GLY A 778 18.97 -43.10 27.48
CA GLY A 778 19.93 -43.86 26.69
C GLY A 778 20.63 -43.04 25.60
N GLU A 779 20.32 -41.74 25.47
CA GLU A 779 21.01 -40.86 24.55
C GLU A 779 22.39 -40.43 25.09
N PRO A 780 23.38 -40.20 24.21
CA PRO A 780 24.64 -39.59 24.61
C PRO A 780 24.40 -38.15 25.09
N ILE A 781 25.19 -37.74 26.09
CA ILE A 781 25.09 -36.38 26.64
C ILE A 781 25.63 -35.36 25.63
N THR A 782 24.82 -34.35 25.38
CA THR A 782 25.06 -33.18 24.53
C THR A 782 24.77 -31.90 25.33
N ALA A 783 25.11 -30.74 24.76
CA ALA A 783 24.78 -29.45 25.37
C ALA A 783 23.26 -29.25 25.60
N ASN A 784 22.41 -29.91 24.80
CA ASN A 784 20.96 -29.74 24.82
C ASN A 784 20.23 -30.67 25.81
N ASN A 785 20.88 -31.75 26.25
CA ASN A 785 20.28 -32.74 27.15
C ASN A 785 21.09 -32.98 28.44
N GLN A 786 22.18 -32.23 28.67
CA GLN A 786 23.05 -32.40 29.85
C GLN A 786 22.31 -32.27 31.20
N ARG A 787 21.19 -31.53 31.25
CA ARG A 787 20.36 -31.41 32.46
C ARG A 787 19.52 -32.65 32.76
N ALA A 788 19.34 -33.55 31.79
CA ALA A 788 18.68 -34.83 32.00
C ALA A 788 19.56 -35.87 32.73
N ASP A 789 20.89 -35.67 32.78
CA ASP A 789 21.80 -36.45 33.65
C ASP A 789 21.79 -35.86 35.07
N VAL A 790 20.67 -36.08 35.75
CA VAL A 790 20.41 -35.52 37.08
C VAL A 790 21.30 -36.17 38.15
N THR A 791 21.72 -37.43 37.93
CA THR A 791 22.64 -38.15 38.82
C THR A 791 24.10 -37.72 38.63
N GLY A 792 24.46 -37.16 37.48
CA GLY A 792 25.79 -36.68 37.15
C GLY A 792 26.79 -37.81 36.88
N ASP A 793 26.30 -39.01 36.55
CA ASP A 793 27.13 -40.19 36.27
C ASP A 793 27.57 -40.29 34.81
N LYS A 794 27.16 -39.30 34.00
CA LYS A 794 27.38 -39.17 32.56
C LYS A 794 26.57 -40.14 31.71
N VAL A 795 25.48 -40.70 32.23
CA VAL A 795 24.61 -41.64 31.52
C VAL A 795 23.15 -41.35 31.85
N ILE A 796 22.37 -40.80 30.90
CA ILE A 796 20.93 -40.57 31.10
C ILE A 796 20.20 -41.93 31.08
N ASN A 797 19.78 -42.40 32.25
CA ASN A 797 19.19 -43.72 32.41
C ASN A 797 18.02 -43.69 33.42
N VAL A 798 17.46 -44.87 33.71
CA VAL A 798 16.31 -44.99 34.62
C VAL A 798 16.62 -44.44 36.03
N LEU A 799 17.89 -44.37 36.44
CA LEU A 799 18.30 -43.79 37.71
C LEU A 799 18.09 -42.27 37.75
N ASP A 800 18.22 -41.55 36.63
CA ASP A 800 17.92 -40.12 36.54
C ASP A 800 16.42 -39.86 36.65
N LEU A 801 15.61 -40.72 36.01
CA LEU A 801 14.16 -40.69 36.18
C LEU A 801 13.77 -40.94 37.63
N VAL A 802 14.37 -41.94 38.26
CA VAL A 802 14.14 -42.24 39.69
C VAL A 802 14.61 -41.08 40.57
N ALA A 803 15.68 -40.37 40.20
CA ALA A 803 16.19 -39.22 40.94
C ALA A 803 15.20 -38.05 40.91
N VAL A 804 14.65 -37.72 39.74
CA VAL A 804 13.59 -36.70 39.61
C VAL A 804 12.32 -37.18 40.28
N ALA A 805 11.91 -38.44 40.08
CA ALA A 805 10.72 -39.06 40.67
C ALA A 805 10.72 -39.05 42.22
N ASN A 806 11.89 -39.19 42.84
CA ASN A 806 12.03 -39.12 44.30
C ASN A 806 12.08 -37.70 44.84
N ALA A 807 12.23 -36.71 43.97
CA ALA A 807 12.25 -35.29 44.32
C ALA A 807 10.88 -34.60 44.14
N PHE A 808 9.87 -35.36 43.70
CA PHE A 808 8.44 -34.98 43.73
C PHE A 808 7.93 -34.71 45.15
#